data_AF-A0A940ANT7-F1
#
_entry.id   AF-A0A940ANT7-F1
#
_cell.length_a   1.000
_cell.length_b   1.000
_cell.length_c   1.000
_cell.angle_alpha   90.00
_cell.angle_beta   90.00
_cell.angle_gamma   90.00
#
_symmetry.space_group_name_H-M   'P 1'
#
loop_
_entity.id
_entity.type
_entity.pdbx_description
1 polymer ?
#
loop_
_entity_poly.entity_id
_entity_poly.type
_entity_poly.pdbx_seq_one_letter_code
_entity_poly.pdbx_strand_id
1 'polypeptide(L)'
;MTLFSAILFSVFTSTMFFIKGQFFAGSGTTDLLNYFSNVPYICIIVVPALCYKKSISIYDDFIPISRGKKLLKNFLKIFAQFTILIFMMLPVCLLVNLFGSVDAGQIFTGLLCLLFYGASLISLCLLINEVFTNSIISFVVSALCLAVFNSIHVVPLYVNTNSFLTYFCKQYSFAWHFDAASKGIIDTRDIFWLLLCTVIFLYSAWRVIMHKKGKVFTRRQNWFYSEIFGLLLFVLLNSQNYYRRFDFSKTKSYSVSSYTKKLAENLEDNLKITYYRSGTLAKLYPQIRDVSDFLTSYTLLDKKISYTIKDPDKDEQLRTMLDNYGITSQQIQNVGATTTSYSSVYSAIVLEYRGMTQIIPFLMSSQTLEYDMDMRIKNLLQAKNLVVNIVVGNGMSLDEDYNYIIPWLNSQGLLANPLYIEDPAFAANLSLASGPLLVIGDSEINIDNAIAIENYILEQKGNAIFAVSPYSCSIEEDWSLTANYKTNIVEMLENWGVTFTDKISADISCARITMTADDDYTEVLNYPLWISLLPQQYCKLGMTLFWPVNLELSQNAMPYLVTSSSGYTYKTDRASPKRLIETNPFYVTTASAADKEKSTLVIGAQITGALSGLYNLASCSDSNIIVIPDQYFLNTLMTGYIGGDFGDYRNFEFISNCLLNLAGESELAELQSKTTKDTSLYKVTDVQQFLKLRLLVYIIIFAVIPLVYVALWWLSLSNPCHYRARELCHYRARHGNLLRDYRVKPENDRNIMPNNDRIGFIIILFLLIFFILTELLYLTVFSKTGEKKRHQQEIQLLHEADISQIDGIIIQGGEEGLIFTRKNNMWLLANLDDPNNTIPADTNRLAQLFVNLASKHVMTKSGKKDSETTNAYGLDQTNGTVISIFKDGSENQRLYFGSTDFSQSRRYFTTLELNSIFLFDSSFENFLSTSVQSWCDPYIISQQLKDEVFQMGEPQTDYTKLFELRHGGIAESDLQTLEPELSFTIQMGDKSTISLEISQIITASDSASEYAVKTTFDSQRISKTFTYTTKISQWTYNKIKEIML
;
A
#
# COMPACT_ATOMS: atom_id res chain seq x y z
N MET A 1 -14.94 34.82 27.74
CA MET A 1 -15.90 33.85 27.18
C MET A 1 -15.48 33.43 25.79
N THR A 2 -15.58 34.24 24.73
CA THR A 2 -15.13 33.82 23.38
C THR A 2 -13.69 33.31 23.32
N LEU A 3 -12.72 34.03 23.90
CA LEU A 3 -11.32 33.59 24.00
C LEU A 3 -11.18 32.26 24.75
N PHE A 4 -11.82 32.16 25.93
CA PHE A 4 -11.80 30.95 26.75
C PHE A 4 -12.40 29.74 26.01
N SER A 5 -13.54 29.93 25.36
CA SER A 5 -14.20 28.90 24.55
C SER A 5 -13.32 28.43 23.39
N ALA A 6 -12.56 29.33 22.77
CA ALA A 6 -11.65 29.01 21.66
C ALA A 6 -10.45 28.17 22.11
N ILE A 7 -9.82 28.58 23.22
CA ILE A 7 -8.71 27.83 23.82
C ILE A 7 -9.21 26.46 24.31
N LEU A 8 -10.35 26.42 25.01
CA LEU A 8 -10.93 25.18 25.50
C LEU A 8 -11.25 24.21 24.35
N PHE A 9 -11.85 24.70 23.26
CA PHE A 9 -12.18 23.90 22.09
C PHE A 9 -10.92 23.27 21.47
N SER A 10 -9.93 24.10 21.14
CA SER A 10 -8.70 23.66 20.47
C SER A 10 -7.84 22.72 21.33
N VAL A 11 -7.67 23.03 22.61
CA VAL A 11 -6.90 22.20 23.55
C VAL A 11 -7.60 20.87 23.78
N PHE A 12 -8.92 20.86 23.99
CA PHE A 12 -9.66 19.62 24.22
C PHE A 12 -9.60 18.68 23.02
N THR A 13 -9.88 19.16 21.80
CA THR A 13 -9.84 18.32 20.60
C THR A 13 -8.44 17.76 20.35
N SER A 14 -7.40 18.56 20.62
CA SER A 14 -6.02 18.15 20.39
C SER A 14 -5.51 17.19 21.45
N THR A 15 -5.86 17.38 22.73
CA THR A 15 -5.55 16.44 23.80
C THR A 15 -6.21 15.08 23.57
N MET A 16 -7.48 15.07 23.14
CA MET A 16 -8.18 13.81 22.83
C MET A 16 -7.51 13.05 21.69
N PHE A 17 -7.01 13.76 20.67
CA PHE A 17 -6.36 13.12 19.53
C PHE A 17 -4.92 12.68 19.80
N PHE A 18 -4.05 13.60 20.23
CA PHE A 18 -2.61 13.29 20.37
C PHE A 18 -2.26 12.54 21.65
N ILE A 19 -2.92 12.86 22.77
CA ILE A 19 -2.57 12.29 24.08
C ILE A 19 -3.42 11.05 24.36
N LYS A 20 -4.75 11.19 24.37
CA LYS A 20 -5.63 10.04 24.64
C LYS A 20 -5.64 9.04 23.50
N GLY A 21 -5.59 9.51 22.25
CA GLY A 21 -5.42 8.67 21.07
C GLY A 21 -4.01 8.10 20.89
N GLN A 22 -3.09 8.35 21.84
CA GLN A 22 -1.74 7.77 21.87
C GLN A 22 -0.95 7.92 20.55
N PHE A 23 -1.16 9.04 19.84
CA PHE A 23 -0.61 9.26 18.50
C PHE A 23 0.92 9.08 18.42
N PHE A 24 1.65 9.50 19.46
CA PHE A 24 3.11 9.38 19.52
C PHE A 24 3.61 8.21 20.39
N ALA A 25 2.71 7.36 20.90
CA ALA A 25 3.03 6.28 21.84
C ALA A 25 2.95 4.87 21.22
N GLY A 26 2.97 4.77 19.89
CA GLY A 26 3.06 3.51 19.15
C GLY A 26 1.79 3.04 18.45
N SER A 27 0.63 3.63 18.77
CA SER A 27 -0.68 3.33 18.15
C SER A 27 -1.23 4.48 17.29
N GLY A 28 -0.35 5.38 16.86
CA GLY A 28 -0.75 6.57 16.10
C GLY A 28 -1.26 6.27 14.70
N THR A 29 -2.40 6.86 14.37
CA THR A 29 -3.06 6.73 13.07
C THR A 29 -3.26 8.10 12.43
N THR A 30 -3.14 8.18 11.10
CA THR A 30 -3.48 9.40 10.34
C THR A 30 -4.98 9.58 10.11
N ASP A 31 -5.82 8.63 10.54
CA ASP A 31 -7.27 8.70 10.40
C ASP A 31 -7.85 9.77 11.33
N LEU A 32 -8.52 10.76 10.73
CA LEU A 32 -9.13 11.88 11.45
C LEU A 32 -10.53 11.55 11.99
N LEU A 33 -11.01 10.31 11.85
CA LEU A 33 -12.36 9.92 12.29
C LEU A 33 -12.54 10.19 13.78
N ASN A 34 -11.56 9.78 14.58
CA ASN A 34 -11.54 10.03 16.03
C ASN A 34 -11.36 11.52 16.38
N TYR A 35 -10.70 12.30 15.52
CA TYR A 35 -10.56 13.74 15.72
C TYR A 35 -11.92 14.44 15.58
N PHE A 36 -12.65 14.14 14.50
CA PHE A 36 -13.95 14.73 14.22
C PHE A 36 -15.04 14.22 15.17
N SER A 37 -15.06 12.93 15.52
CA SER A 37 -16.08 12.33 16.40
C SER A 37 -16.11 12.92 17.81
N ASN A 38 -15.01 13.54 18.26
CA ASN A 38 -14.93 14.22 19.56
C ASN A 38 -15.55 15.63 19.56
N VAL A 39 -15.76 16.26 18.39
CA VAL A 39 -16.25 17.64 18.28
C VAL A 39 -17.67 17.82 18.83
N PRO A 40 -18.63 16.92 18.59
CA PRO A 40 -19.97 17.03 19.16
C PRO A 40 -19.98 17.16 20.69
N TYR A 41 -19.08 16.46 21.39
CA TYR A 41 -19.03 16.47 22.85
C TYR A 41 -18.51 17.79 23.40
N ILE A 42 -17.47 18.38 22.81
CA ILE A 42 -16.95 19.68 23.27
C ILE A 42 -17.93 20.84 22.97
N CYS A 43 -18.71 20.72 21.90
CA CYS A 43 -19.76 21.68 21.55
C CYS A 43 -20.86 21.81 22.61
N ILE A 44 -21.08 20.79 23.45
CA ILE A 44 -22.04 20.81 24.58
C ILE A 44 -21.74 21.98 25.52
N ILE A 45 -20.46 22.30 25.73
CA ILE A 45 -20.03 23.40 26.63
C ILE A 45 -19.71 24.66 25.82
N VAL A 46 -19.04 24.52 24.68
CA VAL A 46 -18.52 25.64 23.89
C VAL A 46 -19.66 26.45 23.24
N VAL A 47 -20.66 25.81 22.65
CA VAL A 47 -21.73 26.52 21.92
C VAL A 47 -22.62 27.34 22.86
N PRO A 48 -23.09 26.81 24.01
CA PRO A 48 -23.80 27.62 25.01
C PRO A 48 -22.96 28.79 25.54
N ALA A 49 -21.64 28.59 25.71
CA ALA A 49 -20.74 29.65 26.18
C ALA A 49 -20.59 30.79 25.15
N LEU A 50 -20.55 30.46 23.86
CA LEU A 50 -20.57 31.44 22.77
C LEU A 50 -21.91 32.19 22.70
N CYS A 51 -23.01 31.48 22.95
CA CYS A 51 -24.35 32.06 22.97
C CYS A 51 -24.68 32.80 24.28
N TYR A 52 -23.77 32.82 25.26
CA TYR A 52 -24.02 33.43 26.56
C TYR A 52 -24.39 34.91 26.43
N LYS A 53 -25.59 35.25 26.90
CA LYS A 53 -26.14 36.60 26.82
C LYS A 53 -25.39 37.53 27.76
N LYS A 54 -24.40 38.26 27.23
CA LYS A 54 -23.68 39.29 27.97
C LYS A 54 -24.64 40.44 28.29
N SER A 55 -24.79 40.78 29.57
CA SER A 55 -25.71 41.79 30.12
C SER A 55 -25.31 43.25 29.75
N ILE A 56 -25.13 43.55 28.46
CA ILE A 56 -24.78 44.89 27.96
C ILE A 56 -25.48 45.02 26.59
N SER A 57 -26.52 45.83 26.38
CA SER A 57 -27.00 46.98 27.13
C SER A 57 -28.47 47.26 26.83
N ILE A 58 -29.11 48.01 27.73
CA ILE A 58 -30.41 48.66 27.54
C ILE A 58 -30.49 49.40 26.18
N TYR A 59 -29.36 49.86 25.62
CA TYR A 59 -29.26 50.63 24.37
C TYR A 59 -29.55 49.83 23.08
N ASP A 60 -29.32 48.53 23.10
CA ASP A 60 -29.46 47.68 21.90
C ASP A 60 -30.94 47.58 21.47
N ASP A 61 -31.86 47.83 22.41
CA ASP A 61 -33.31 47.83 22.20
C ASP A 61 -33.85 49.14 21.62
N PHE A 62 -33.05 50.21 21.59
CA PHE A 62 -33.40 51.52 21.02
C PHE A 62 -33.05 51.64 19.53
N ILE A 63 -32.33 50.67 18.95
CA ILE A 63 -32.01 50.68 17.53
C ILE A 63 -33.25 50.26 16.73
N PRO A 64 -33.75 51.06 15.76
CA PRO A 64 -34.99 50.81 15.03
C PRO A 64 -34.81 49.76 13.92
N ILE A 65 -34.33 48.56 14.29
CA ILE A 65 -34.17 47.43 13.38
C ILE A 65 -35.26 46.40 13.68
N SER A 66 -35.83 45.82 12.62
CA SER A 66 -36.77 44.69 12.76
C SER A 66 -36.16 43.60 13.63
N ARG A 67 -36.91 43.10 14.62
CA ARG A 67 -36.42 42.14 15.60
C ARG A 67 -35.94 40.83 14.96
N GLY A 68 -36.53 40.43 13.83
CA GLY A 68 -36.03 39.31 13.03
C GLY A 68 -34.63 39.56 12.47
N LYS A 69 -34.35 40.79 11.99
CA LYS A 69 -33.00 41.20 11.57
C LYS A 69 -32.01 41.23 12.75
N LYS A 70 -32.47 41.57 13.96
CA LYS A 70 -31.63 41.54 15.17
C LYS A 70 -31.26 40.10 15.57
N LEU A 71 -32.22 39.17 15.53
CA LEU A 71 -31.97 37.74 15.74
C LEU A 71 -31.00 37.20 14.69
N LEU A 72 -31.23 37.49 13.40
CA LEU A 72 -30.35 37.06 12.30
C LEU A 72 -28.93 37.62 12.43
N LYS A 73 -28.78 38.90 12.83
CA LYS A 73 -27.48 39.51 13.10
C LYS A 73 -26.74 38.79 14.24
N ASN A 74 -27.45 38.45 15.32
CA ASN A 74 -26.86 37.71 16.44
C ASN A 74 -26.44 36.31 16.03
N PHE A 75 -27.29 35.60 15.28
CA PHE A 75 -26.97 34.31 14.69
C PHE A 75 -25.71 34.39 13.82
N LEU A 76 -25.67 35.29 12.82
CA LEU A 76 -24.52 35.45 11.93
C LEU A 76 -23.23 35.80 12.67
N LYS A 77 -23.32 36.64 13.71
CA LYS A 77 -22.17 36.98 14.56
C LYS A 77 -21.60 35.76 15.28
N ILE A 78 -22.45 34.97 15.94
CA ILE A 78 -22.01 33.77 16.68
C ILE A 78 -21.56 32.68 15.72
N PHE A 79 -22.25 32.53 14.59
CA PHE A 79 -21.89 31.60 13.53
C PHE A 79 -20.51 31.92 12.93
N ALA A 80 -20.20 33.20 12.69
CA ALA A 80 -18.87 33.61 12.25
C ALA A 80 -17.79 33.29 13.31
N GLN A 81 -18.09 33.50 14.60
CA GLN A 81 -17.17 33.12 15.68
C GLN A 81 -16.92 31.60 15.71
N PHE A 82 -17.97 30.79 15.56
CA PHE A 82 -17.86 29.34 15.51
C PHE A 82 -17.12 28.85 14.26
N THR A 83 -17.33 29.50 13.12
CA THR A 83 -16.60 29.24 11.87
C THR A 83 -15.09 29.43 12.06
N ILE A 84 -14.67 30.48 12.77
CA ILE A 84 -13.26 30.72 13.11
C ILE A 84 -12.71 29.57 13.98
N LEU A 85 -13.50 29.05 14.94
CA LEU A 85 -13.08 27.91 15.76
C LEU A 85 -12.84 26.65 14.94
N ILE A 86 -13.75 26.34 14.02
CA ILE A 86 -13.62 25.18 13.11
C ILE A 86 -12.41 25.36 12.21
N PHE A 87 -12.21 26.57 11.67
CA PHE A 87 -11.09 26.83 10.78
C PHE A 87 -9.72 26.64 11.46
N MET A 88 -9.64 26.92 12.77
CA MET A 88 -8.44 26.64 13.58
C MET A 88 -8.21 25.16 13.88
N MET A 89 -9.09 24.25 13.41
CA MET A 89 -8.82 22.80 13.41
C MET A 89 -7.95 22.37 12.21
N LEU A 90 -7.91 23.18 11.14
CA LEU A 90 -7.15 22.86 9.92
C LEU A 90 -5.65 22.67 10.19
N PRO A 91 -4.96 23.51 11.00
CA PRO A 91 -3.55 23.30 11.31
C PRO A 91 -3.26 21.93 11.93
N VAL A 92 -4.14 21.42 12.79
CA VAL A 92 -3.98 20.08 13.37
C VAL A 92 -4.02 19.01 12.27
N CYS A 93 -5.00 19.11 11.36
CA CYS A 93 -5.12 18.19 10.23
C CYS A 93 -3.88 18.22 9.33
N LEU A 94 -3.31 19.41 9.10
CA LEU A 94 -2.10 19.59 8.29
C LEU A 94 -0.84 19.06 8.99
N LEU A 95 -0.71 19.22 10.31
CA LEU A 95 0.43 18.73 11.08
C LEU A 95 0.50 17.21 11.12
N VAL A 96 -0.64 16.51 11.12
CA VAL A 96 -0.68 15.04 11.04
C VAL A 96 -0.09 14.55 9.70
N ASN A 97 -0.25 15.32 8.62
CA ASN A 97 0.30 14.99 7.31
C ASN A 97 1.84 15.03 7.25
N LEU A 98 2.51 15.55 8.29
CA LEU A 98 3.97 15.45 8.42
C LEU A 98 4.44 14.02 8.68
N PHE A 99 3.62 13.19 9.33
CA PHE A 99 3.98 11.85 9.77
C PHE A 99 3.45 10.74 8.84
N GLY A 100 2.32 10.97 8.18
CA GLY A 100 1.77 10.04 7.18
C GLY A 100 0.88 10.76 6.18
N SER A 101 0.15 10.04 5.34
CA SER A 101 -0.83 10.65 4.43
C SER A 101 -2.18 10.84 5.10
N VAL A 102 -2.73 12.05 5.00
CA VAL A 102 -4.08 12.37 5.49
C VAL A 102 -5.06 12.45 4.32
N ASP A 103 -6.27 11.94 4.52
CA ASP A 103 -7.35 11.99 3.54
C ASP A 103 -7.95 13.41 3.47
N ALA A 104 -7.65 14.13 2.38
CA ALA A 104 -8.17 15.48 2.15
C ALA A 104 -9.71 15.51 2.05
N GLY A 105 -10.32 14.42 1.58
CA GLY A 105 -11.76 14.27 1.53
C GLY A 105 -12.39 14.34 2.92
N GLN A 106 -11.82 13.58 3.86
CA GLN A 106 -12.25 13.57 5.26
C GLN A 106 -12.14 14.94 5.94
N ILE A 107 -11.06 15.68 5.66
CA ILE A 107 -10.91 17.06 6.14
C ILE A 107 -12.03 17.94 5.58
N PHE A 108 -12.26 17.91 4.27
CA PHE A 108 -13.26 18.76 3.62
C PHE A 108 -14.68 18.45 4.10
N THR A 109 -15.08 17.18 4.08
CA THR A 109 -16.44 16.77 4.49
C THR A 109 -16.68 16.99 5.97
N GLY A 110 -15.69 16.68 6.82
CA GLY A 110 -15.74 16.90 8.26
C GLY A 110 -15.94 18.39 8.59
N LEU A 111 -15.09 19.28 8.04
CA LEU A 111 -15.20 20.72 8.27
C LEU A 111 -16.50 21.31 7.71
N LEU A 112 -16.92 20.90 6.50
CA LEU A 112 -18.17 21.38 5.89
C LEU A 112 -19.39 20.98 6.73
N CYS A 113 -19.48 19.71 7.15
CA CYS A 113 -20.58 19.25 7.96
C CYS A 113 -20.58 19.90 9.36
N LEU A 114 -19.40 20.16 9.94
CA LEU A 114 -19.28 20.88 11.21
C LEU A 114 -19.88 22.30 11.14
N LEU A 115 -19.83 22.97 9.99
CA LEU A 115 -20.47 24.28 9.83
C LEU A 115 -22.00 24.18 9.93
N PHE A 116 -22.62 23.24 9.21
CA PHE A 116 -24.08 23.02 9.28
C PHE A 116 -24.51 22.51 10.66
N TYR A 117 -23.72 21.62 11.25
CA TYR A 117 -23.89 21.16 12.62
C TYR A 117 -23.87 22.34 13.61
N GLY A 118 -22.85 23.19 13.53
CA GLY A 118 -22.73 24.42 14.31
C GLY A 118 -23.92 25.37 14.18
N ALA A 119 -24.38 25.60 12.96
CA ALA A 119 -25.54 26.44 12.68
C ALA A 119 -26.78 25.95 13.44
N SER A 120 -27.01 24.63 13.43
CA SER A 120 -28.14 24.02 14.11
C SER A 120 -28.03 24.16 15.64
N LEU A 121 -26.86 23.89 16.24
CA LEU A 121 -26.68 24.04 17.69
C LEU A 121 -26.81 25.48 18.15
N ILE A 122 -26.23 26.43 17.41
CA ILE A 122 -26.31 27.87 17.73
C ILE A 122 -27.76 28.33 17.69
N SER A 123 -28.53 27.91 16.68
CA SER A 123 -29.94 28.26 16.57
C SER A 123 -30.78 27.71 17.73
N LEU A 124 -30.49 26.49 18.20
CA LEU A 124 -31.12 25.91 19.39
C LEU A 124 -30.78 26.69 20.66
N CYS A 125 -29.50 27.02 20.88
CA CYS A 125 -29.09 27.83 22.04
C CYS A 125 -29.70 29.24 22.02
N LEU A 126 -29.84 29.85 20.84
CA LEU A 126 -30.52 31.15 20.68
C LEU A 126 -32.00 31.06 21.02
N LEU A 127 -32.68 29.98 20.62
CA LEU A 127 -34.07 29.72 21.03
C LEU A 127 -34.19 29.65 22.56
N ILE A 128 -33.34 28.85 23.21
CA ILE A 128 -33.35 28.67 24.68
C ILE A 128 -33.09 30.02 25.39
N ASN A 129 -32.13 30.81 24.90
CA ASN A 129 -31.83 32.16 25.40
C ASN A 129 -32.99 33.16 25.30
N GLU A 130 -33.91 32.96 24.34
CA GLU A 130 -35.10 33.79 24.22
C GLU A 130 -36.26 33.26 25.07
N VAL A 131 -36.27 31.98 25.44
CA VAL A 131 -37.25 31.41 26.38
C VAL A 131 -36.95 31.85 27.82
N PHE A 132 -35.72 31.68 28.28
CA PHE A 132 -35.33 31.99 29.66
C PHE A 132 -34.89 33.44 29.85
N THR A 133 -35.22 34.02 31.00
CA THR A 133 -34.84 35.41 31.35
C THR A 133 -33.45 35.50 31.99
N ASN A 134 -33.05 34.46 32.75
CA ASN A 134 -31.75 34.39 33.41
C ASN A 134 -30.70 33.74 32.49
N SER A 135 -29.62 34.45 32.20
CA SER A 135 -28.52 33.99 31.33
C SER A 135 -27.84 32.71 31.81
N ILE A 136 -27.74 32.49 33.13
CA ILE A 136 -27.10 31.30 33.72
C ILE A 136 -27.99 30.08 33.52
N ILE A 137 -29.29 30.21 33.82
CA ILE A 137 -30.27 29.13 33.62
C ILE A 137 -30.30 28.75 32.13
N SER A 138 -30.32 29.74 31.24
CA SER A 138 -30.29 29.48 29.80
C SER A 138 -29.04 28.71 29.35
N PHE A 139 -27.87 29.05 29.89
CA PHE A 139 -26.63 28.34 29.60
C PHE A 139 -26.69 26.87 30.02
N VAL A 140 -27.13 26.60 31.26
CA VAL A 140 -27.22 25.23 31.80
C VAL A 140 -28.26 24.41 31.04
N VAL A 141 -29.44 24.97 30.76
CA VAL A 141 -30.49 24.29 30.00
C VAL A 141 -30.03 24.02 28.56
N SER A 142 -29.33 24.97 27.93
CA SER A 142 -28.75 24.76 26.60
C SER A 142 -27.75 23.61 26.58
N ALA A 143 -26.82 23.57 27.55
CA ALA A 143 -25.84 22.50 27.66
C ALA A 143 -26.52 21.14 27.89
N LEU A 144 -27.54 21.07 28.74
CA LEU A 144 -28.29 19.83 29.00
C LEU A 144 -29.05 19.36 27.76
N CYS A 145 -29.74 20.26 27.05
CA CYS A 145 -30.41 19.92 25.79
C CYS A 145 -29.42 19.39 24.75
N LEU A 146 -28.26 20.04 24.59
CA LEU A 146 -27.22 19.58 23.65
C LEU A 146 -26.64 18.22 24.07
N ALA A 147 -26.41 17.99 25.36
CA ALA A 147 -25.94 16.70 25.85
C ALA A 147 -26.92 15.56 25.52
N VAL A 148 -28.22 15.81 25.70
CA VAL A 148 -29.29 14.87 25.35
C VAL A 148 -29.31 14.63 23.84
N PHE A 149 -29.44 15.67 23.01
CA PHE A 149 -29.53 15.47 21.56
C PHE A 149 -28.26 14.89 20.93
N ASN A 150 -27.07 15.17 21.46
CA ASN A 150 -25.84 14.55 20.95
C ASN A 150 -25.72 13.07 21.34
N SER A 151 -26.29 12.66 22.48
CA SER A 151 -26.09 11.30 23.04
C SER A 151 -27.33 10.40 22.93
N ILE A 152 -28.46 10.90 22.43
CA ILE A 152 -29.72 10.13 22.42
C ILE A 152 -29.67 8.86 21.56
N HIS A 153 -28.81 8.80 20.54
CA HIS A 153 -28.61 7.57 19.74
C HIS A 153 -27.97 6.42 20.53
N VAL A 154 -27.35 6.71 21.69
CA VAL A 154 -26.70 5.73 22.55
C VAL A 154 -27.71 5.06 23.49
N VAL A 155 -28.84 5.71 23.79
CA VAL A 155 -29.86 5.17 24.71
C VAL A 155 -30.36 3.77 24.32
N PRO A 156 -30.65 3.46 23.04
CA PRO A 156 -31.06 2.12 22.62
C PRO A 156 -30.00 1.03 22.81
N LEU A 157 -28.73 1.38 23.05
CA LEU A 157 -27.66 0.42 23.34
C LEU A 157 -27.73 -0.10 24.77
N TYR A 158 -28.19 0.73 25.70
CA TYR A 158 -28.24 0.39 27.13
C TYR A 158 -29.66 0.04 27.62
N VAL A 159 -30.69 0.51 26.91
CA VAL A 159 -32.08 0.28 27.26
C VAL A 159 -32.77 -0.46 26.12
N ASN A 160 -33.41 -1.59 26.43
CA ASN A 160 -34.17 -2.34 25.43
C ASN A 160 -35.42 -1.54 25.02
N THR A 161 -35.33 -0.85 23.89
CA THR A 161 -36.37 0.02 23.35
C THR A 161 -37.08 -0.65 22.17
N ASN A 162 -38.36 -0.32 21.95
CA ASN A 162 -39.08 -0.80 20.77
C ASN A 162 -38.51 -0.17 19.48
N SER A 163 -38.75 -0.79 18.32
CA SER A 163 -38.18 -0.34 17.04
C SER A 163 -38.56 1.11 16.69
N PHE A 164 -39.75 1.55 17.10
CA PHE A 164 -40.21 2.92 16.95
C PHE A 164 -39.33 3.89 17.73
N LEU A 165 -39.16 3.70 19.05
CA LEU A 165 -38.38 4.60 19.89
C LEU A 165 -36.90 4.60 19.48
N THR A 166 -36.34 3.45 19.07
CA THR A 166 -34.99 3.38 18.50
C THR A 166 -34.86 4.26 17.26
N TYR A 167 -35.84 4.19 16.33
CA TYR A 167 -35.88 5.06 15.16
C TYR A 167 -35.92 6.53 15.56
N PHE A 168 -36.81 6.92 16.48
CA PHE A 168 -36.89 8.29 17.01
C PHE A 168 -35.57 8.76 17.63
N CYS A 169 -34.96 7.97 18.50
CA CYS A 169 -33.67 8.29 19.10
C CYS A 169 -32.58 8.54 18.05
N LYS A 170 -32.53 7.73 16.99
CA LYS A 170 -31.56 7.93 15.90
C LYS A 170 -31.86 9.20 15.10
N GLN A 171 -33.12 9.48 14.76
CA GLN A 171 -33.52 10.67 13.97
C GLN A 171 -33.22 12.01 14.63
N TYR A 172 -33.27 12.08 15.96
CA TYR A 172 -33.05 13.34 16.68
C TYR A 172 -31.61 13.50 17.16
N SER A 173 -30.73 12.55 16.86
CA SER A 173 -29.35 12.63 17.30
C SER A 173 -28.47 13.38 16.32
N PHE A 174 -27.91 14.52 16.73
CA PHE A 174 -27.00 15.25 15.83
C PHE A 174 -25.70 14.47 15.57
N ALA A 175 -25.21 13.70 16.53
CA ALA A 175 -24.01 12.87 16.35
C ALA A 175 -24.23 11.79 15.28
N TRP A 176 -25.44 11.22 15.19
CA TRP A 176 -25.80 10.23 14.18
C TRP A 176 -25.72 10.77 12.74
N HIS A 177 -26.14 12.01 12.54
CA HIS A 177 -26.05 12.73 11.26
C HIS A 177 -24.64 13.25 10.96
N PHE A 178 -23.73 13.21 11.94
CA PHE A 178 -22.33 13.63 11.76
C PHE A 178 -21.40 12.45 11.39
N ASP A 179 -21.79 11.21 11.68
CA ASP A 179 -20.99 10.00 11.46
C ASP A 179 -20.57 9.77 10.00
N ALA A 180 -21.42 10.11 9.03
CA ALA A 180 -21.05 9.98 7.61
C ALA A 180 -19.95 10.99 7.22
N ALA A 181 -20.07 12.23 7.71
CA ALA A 181 -19.14 13.29 7.38
C ALA A 181 -17.73 13.06 7.93
N SER A 182 -17.62 12.44 9.11
CA SER A 182 -16.32 12.06 9.70
C SER A 182 -15.61 10.96 8.91
N LYS A 183 -16.30 10.21 8.04
CA LYS A 183 -15.73 9.16 7.18
C LYS A 183 -15.28 9.66 5.79
N GLY A 184 -15.48 10.94 5.45
CA GLY A 184 -15.21 11.45 4.10
C GLY A 184 -16.43 11.53 3.18
N ILE A 185 -17.64 11.41 3.75
CA ILE A 185 -18.87 11.19 2.97
C ILE A 185 -19.84 12.34 3.21
N ILE A 186 -20.34 12.92 2.12
CA ILE A 186 -21.43 13.89 2.18
C ILE A 186 -22.74 13.17 1.90
N ASP A 187 -23.54 13.01 2.95
CA ASP A 187 -24.95 12.65 2.81
C ASP A 187 -25.81 13.91 2.75
N THR A 188 -26.52 14.08 1.63
CA THR A 188 -27.43 15.22 1.43
C THR A 188 -28.61 15.21 2.41
N ARG A 189 -29.03 14.03 2.91
CA ARG A 189 -30.03 13.88 3.96
C ARG A 189 -29.61 14.62 5.23
N ASP A 190 -28.36 14.43 5.64
CA ASP A 190 -27.84 14.94 6.90
C ASP A 190 -27.67 16.46 6.84
N ILE A 191 -27.13 16.99 5.73
CA ILE A 191 -27.03 18.44 5.51
C ILE A 191 -28.43 19.09 5.48
N PHE A 192 -29.37 18.49 4.76
CA PHE A 192 -30.72 19.00 4.66
C PHE A 192 -31.43 18.99 6.02
N TRP A 193 -31.29 17.91 6.79
CA TRP A 193 -31.82 17.80 8.14
C TRP A 193 -31.25 18.89 9.08
N LEU A 194 -29.92 19.10 9.05
CA LEU A 194 -29.24 20.14 9.85
C LEU A 194 -29.69 21.56 9.48
N LEU A 195 -29.83 21.85 8.19
CA LEU A 195 -30.35 23.12 7.69
C LEU A 195 -31.79 23.36 8.14
N LEU A 196 -32.63 22.33 8.05
CA LEU A 196 -34.03 22.44 8.40
C LEU A 196 -34.22 22.62 9.92
N CYS A 197 -33.43 21.92 10.75
CA CYS A 197 -33.34 22.18 12.18
C CYS A 197 -32.96 23.64 12.47
N THR A 198 -31.98 24.19 11.73
CA THR A 198 -31.55 25.59 11.88
C THR A 198 -32.70 26.56 11.60
N VAL A 199 -33.44 26.34 10.50
CA VAL A 199 -34.60 27.18 10.13
C VAL A 199 -35.71 27.07 11.16
N ILE A 200 -36.04 25.86 11.63
CA ILE A 200 -37.10 25.60 12.61
C ILE A 200 -36.79 26.28 13.95
N PHE A 201 -35.55 26.19 14.45
CA PHE A 201 -35.18 26.81 15.72
C PHE A 201 -35.13 28.35 15.63
N LEU A 202 -34.59 28.92 14.54
CA LEU A 202 -34.61 30.37 14.33
C LEU A 202 -36.04 30.91 14.19
N TYR A 203 -36.90 30.19 13.48
CA TYR A 203 -38.31 30.53 13.34
C TYR A 203 -39.04 30.51 14.70
N SER A 204 -38.78 29.47 15.50
CA SER A 204 -39.32 29.32 16.85
C SER A 204 -38.83 30.45 17.77
N ALA A 205 -37.54 30.81 17.70
CA ALA A 205 -36.97 31.91 18.47
C ALA A 205 -37.63 33.24 18.11
N TRP A 206 -37.84 33.49 16.81
CA TRP A 206 -38.57 34.67 16.33
C TRP A 206 -40.01 34.72 16.86
N ARG A 207 -40.74 33.60 16.89
CA ARG A 207 -42.10 33.51 17.46
C ARG A 207 -42.12 33.86 18.94
N VAL A 208 -41.18 33.32 19.72
CA VAL A 208 -41.05 33.60 21.18
C VAL A 208 -40.78 35.10 21.42
N ILE A 209 -39.90 35.72 20.64
CA ILE A 209 -39.60 37.15 20.72
C ILE A 209 -40.86 38.00 20.46
N MET A 210 -41.64 37.64 19.44
CA MET A 210 -42.87 38.37 19.09
C MET A 210 -43.95 38.24 20.17
N HIS A 211 -44.07 37.07 20.79
CA HIS A 211 -45.01 36.83 21.88
C HIS A 211 -44.66 37.63 23.15
N LYS A 212 -43.38 37.64 23.56
CA LYS A 212 -42.94 38.37 24.77
C LYS A 212 -43.17 39.89 24.71
N LYS A 213 -43.28 40.48 23.52
CA LYS A 213 -43.53 41.93 23.34
C LYS A 213 -45.00 42.27 23.06
N GLY A 214 -45.93 41.33 23.31
CA GLY A 214 -47.37 41.60 23.23
C GLY A 214 -47.90 41.81 21.81
N LYS A 215 -47.17 41.37 20.77
CA LYS A 215 -47.69 41.44 19.40
C LYS A 215 -48.80 40.39 19.23
N VAL A 216 -50.04 40.86 19.18
CA VAL A 216 -51.20 39.98 18.95
C VAL A 216 -51.31 39.69 17.46
N PHE A 217 -51.06 38.44 17.08
CA PHE A 217 -51.30 37.98 15.71
C PHE A 217 -52.79 37.70 15.51
N THR A 218 -53.34 38.04 14.35
CA THR A 218 -54.73 37.66 14.01
C THR A 218 -54.86 36.14 13.89
N ARG A 219 -56.07 35.60 14.13
CA ARG A 219 -56.36 34.15 14.02
C ARG A 219 -55.87 33.57 12.69
N ARG A 220 -56.09 34.29 11.57
CA ARG A 220 -55.61 33.92 10.23
C ARG A 220 -54.08 33.87 10.12
N GLN A 221 -53.37 34.84 10.71
CA GLN A 221 -51.91 34.85 10.72
C GLN A 221 -51.32 33.73 11.56
N ASN A 222 -51.92 33.41 12.72
CA ASN A 222 -51.47 32.29 13.55
C ASN A 222 -51.64 30.95 12.85
N TRP A 223 -52.76 30.74 12.15
CA TRP A 223 -52.97 29.55 11.31
C TRP A 223 -51.93 29.43 10.20
N PHE A 224 -51.70 30.51 9.44
CA PHE A 224 -50.68 30.54 8.40
C PHE A 224 -49.27 30.21 8.92
N TYR A 225 -48.91 30.77 10.08
CA TYR A 225 -47.62 30.50 10.73
C TYR A 225 -47.52 29.07 11.27
N SER A 226 -48.59 28.50 11.83
CA SER A 226 -48.60 27.09 12.25
C SER A 226 -48.56 26.12 11.07
N GLU A 227 -49.16 26.46 9.93
CA GLU A 227 -49.08 25.67 8.70
C GLU A 227 -47.66 25.64 8.15
N ILE A 228 -46.98 26.79 8.09
CA ILE A 228 -45.56 26.85 7.71
C ILE A 228 -44.71 25.98 8.64
N PHE A 229 -44.93 26.07 9.95
CA PHE A 229 -44.21 25.24 10.91
C PHE A 229 -44.51 23.75 10.73
N GLY A 230 -45.79 23.39 10.51
CA GLY A 230 -46.22 22.02 10.23
C GLY A 230 -45.60 21.48 8.94
N LEU A 231 -45.52 22.29 7.89
CA LEU A 231 -44.86 21.95 6.63
C LEU A 231 -43.35 21.71 6.83
N LEU A 232 -42.66 22.62 7.54
CA LEU A 232 -41.24 22.45 7.86
C LEU A 232 -40.99 21.17 8.66
N LEU A 233 -41.85 20.87 9.63
CA LEU A 233 -41.75 19.65 10.45
C LEU A 233 -42.07 18.39 9.64
N PHE A 234 -43.05 18.44 8.74
CA PHE A 234 -43.36 17.35 7.81
C PHE A 234 -42.19 17.06 6.87
N VAL A 235 -41.57 18.10 6.30
CA VAL A 235 -40.38 17.98 5.44
C VAL A 235 -39.19 17.40 6.23
N LEU A 236 -39.05 17.75 7.52
CA LEU A 236 -37.99 17.21 8.39
C LEU A 236 -38.16 15.72 8.60
N LEU A 237 -39.38 15.28 8.92
CA LEU A 237 -39.71 13.87 9.15
C LEU A 237 -39.58 13.00 7.89
N ASN A 238 -39.74 13.59 6.69
CA ASN A 238 -39.65 12.87 5.41
C ASN A 238 -38.30 13.01 4.69
N SER A 239 -37.31 13.69 5.29
CA SER A 239 -35.98 13.93 4.70
C SER A 239 -35.21 12.64 4.38
N GLN A 240 -35.64 11.49 4.89
CA GLN A 240 -35.00 10.18 4.72
C GLN A 240 -35.22 9.54 3.33
N ASN A 241 -36.28 9.93 2.61
CA ASN A 241 -36.73 9.18 1.44
C ASN A 241 -36.04 9.56 0.13
N TYR A 242 -35.39 10.73 0.09
CA TYR A 242 -34.74 11.24 -1.13
C TYR A 242 -33.37 11.79 -0.77
N TYR A 243 -32.35 10.94 -0.87
CA TYR A 243 -30.99 11.34 -0.58
C TYR A 243 -30.02 10.82 -1.64
N ARG A 244 -28.95 11.58 -1.82
CA ARG A 244 -27.76 11.23 -2.58
C ARG A 244 -26.55 11.28 -1.65
N ARG A 245 -25.67 10.31 -1.80
CA ARG A 245 -24.41 10.17 -1.07
C ARG A 245 -23.26 10.44 -2.02
N PHE A 246 -22.37 11.35 -1.63
CA PHE A 246 -21.16 11.66 -2.37
C PHE A 246 -19.96 11.25 -1.53
N ASP A 247 -19.14 10.36 -2.06
CA ASP A 247 -17.91 9.91 -1.42
C ASP A 247 -16.73 10.76 -1.92
N PHE A 248 -16.12 11.50 -1.00
CA PHE A 248 -14.93 12.31 -1.26
C PHE A 248 -13.66 11.66 -0.71
N SER A 249 -13.75 10.48 -0.09
CA SER A 249 -12.57 9.77 0.42
C SER A 249 -11.57 9.51 -0.70
N LYS A 250 -10.28 9.59 -0.38
CA LYS A 250 -9.18 9.42 -1.36
C LYS A 250 -9.30 8.11 -2.15
N THR A 251 -9.68 7.03 -1.46
CA THR A 251 -9.81 5.67 -2.02
C THR A 251 -11.21 5.35 -2.54
N LYS A 252 -12.18 6.26 -2.39
CA LYS A 252 -13.59 6.07 -2.77
C LYS A 252 -14.19 4.77 -2.21
N SER A 253 -13.78 4.38 -1.01
CA SER A 253 -14.14 3.09 -0.39
C SER A 253 -15.63 2.94 -0.03
N TYR A 254 -16.42 4.01 -0.11
CA TYR A 254 -17.86 4.01 0.17
C TYR A 254 -18.71 4.30 -1.06
N SER A 255 -18.13 4.22 -2.26
CA SER A 255 -18.82 4.39 -3.53
C SER A 255 -18.43 3.30 -4.51
N VAL A 256 -19.36 2.98 -5.40
CA VAL A 256 -19.19 1.92 -6.37
C VAL A 256 -18.12 2.26 -7.42
N SER A 257 -17.24 1.30 -7.70
CA SER A 257 -16.13 1.40 -8.66
C SER A 257 -16.59 1.44 -10.11
N SER A 258 -15.65 1.70 -11.02
CA SER A 258 -15.87 1.55 -12.45
C SER A 258 -16.11 0.10 -12.86
N TYR A 259 -15.45 -0.86 -12.19
CA TYR A 259 -15.60 -2.28 -12.46
C TYR A 259 -17.03 -2.75 -12.19
N THR A 260 -17.54 -2.48 -10.99
CA THR A 260 -18.90 -2.84 -10.60
C THR A 260 -19.96 -2.25 -11.54
N LYS A 261 -19.73 -1.03 -12.06
CA LYS A 261 -20.63 -0.42 -13.05
C LYS A 261 -20.67 -1.21 -14.36
N LYS A 262 -19.51 -1.59 -14.91
CA LYS A 262 -19.44 -2.46 -16.09
C LYS A 262 -20.10 -3.80 -15.83
N LEU A 263 -19.89 -4.37 -14.65
CA LEU A 263 -20.45 -5.64 -14.24
C LEU A 263 -21.99 -5.57 -14.14
N ALA A 264 -22.53 -4.48 -13.60
CA ALA A 264 -23.97 -4.23 -13.54
C ALA A 264 -24.58 -4.06 -14.94
N GLU A 265 -23.89 -3.37 -15.87
CA GLU A 265 -24.33 -3.22 -17.27
C GLU A 265 -24.41 -4.57 -18.01
N ASN A 266 -23.57 -5.55 -17.64
CA ASN A 266 -23.57 -6.89 -18.21
C ASN A 266 -24.72 -7.79 -17.71
N LEU A 267 -25.55 -7.33 -16.76
CA LEU A 267 -26.69 -8.10 -16.28
C LEU A 267 -27.78 -8.15 -17.35
N GLU A 268 -28.13 -9.35 -17.80
CA GLU A 268 -29.21 -9.56 -18.77
C GLU A 268 -30.58 -9.59 -18.07
N ASP A 269 -30.67 -10.31 -16.94
CA ASP A 269 -31.89 -10.52 -16.14
C ASP A 269 -31.89 -9.77 -14.80
N ASN A 270 -32.97 -9.91 -14.03
CA ASN A 270 -33.10 -9.30 -12.72
C ASN A 270 -32.21 -10.00 -11.67
N LEU A 271 -31.30 -9.23 -11.07
CA LEU A 271 -30.51 -9.64 -9.90
C LEU A 271 -31.29 -9.25 -8.63
N LYS A 272 -31.59 -10.23 -7.78
CA LYS A 272 -32.28 -10.00 -6.50
C LYS A 272 -31.32 -10.16 -5.33
N ILE A 273 -31.12 -9.06 -4.62
CA ILE A 273 -30.28 -8.95 -3.43
C ILE A 273 -31.18 -8.95 -2.20
N THR A 274 -31.06 -9.96 -1.34
CA THR A 274 -31.79 -10.05 -0.08
C THR A 274 -30.82 -10.00 1.09
N TYR A 275 -30.93 -8.96 1.92
CA TYR A 275 -30.12 -8.82 3.14
C TYR A 275 -30.92 -9.25 4.37
N TYR A 276 -30.49 -10.35 4.98
CA TYR A 276 -31.04 -10.90 6.21
C TYR A 276 -30.30 -10.32 7.41
N ARG A 277 -30.96 -9.43 8.14
CA ARG A 277 -30.36 -8.70 9.27
C ARG A 277 -31.24 -8.75 10.51
N SER A 278 -30.72 -9.31 11.59
CA SER A 278 -31.36 -9.29 12.90
C SER A 278 -31.58 -7.87 13.41
N GLY A 279 -32.79 -7.57 13.89
CA GLY A 279 -33.11 -6.30 14.52
C GLY A 279 -32.25 -5.99 15.75
N THR A 280 -31.84 -7.01 16.50
CA THR A 280 -30.93 -6.87 17.66
C THR A 280 -29.56 -6.33 17.25
N LEU A 281 -29.01 -6.86 16.17
CA LEU A 281 -27.71 -6.48 15.64
C LEU A 281 -27.71 -5.01 15.15
N ALA A 282 -28.78 -4.58 14.46
CA ALA A 282 -28.95 -3.20 14.00
C ALA A 282 -29.10 -2.17 15.13
N LYS A 283 -29.46 -2.62 16.34
CA LYS A 283 -29.47 -1.76 17.54
C LYS A 283 -28.06 -1.60 18.09
N LEU A 284 -27.33 -2.70 18.26
CA LEU A 284 -26.00 -2.75 18.90
C LEU A 284 -24.89 -2.15 18.04
N TYR A 285 -24.93 -2.37 16.72
CA TYR A 285 -23.89 -1.93 15.79
C TYR A 285 -24.46 -0.97 14.74
N PRO A 286 -24.51 0.34 15.04
CA PRO A 286 -24.84 1.41 14.09
C PRO A 286 -24.20 1.30 12.70
N GLN A 287 -22.95 0.83 12.65
CA GLN A 287 -22.13 0.74 11.44
C GLN A 287 -22.73 -0.19 10.38
N ILE A 288 -23.63 -1.09 10.76
CA ILE A 288 -24.34 -1.98 9.84
C ILE A 288 -25.32 -1.22 8.93
N ARG A 289 -25.69 0.03 9.28
CA ARG A 289 -26.34 0.93 8.32
C ARG A 289 -25.50 1.09 7.06
N ASP A 290 -24.18 1.15 7.18
CA ASP A 290 -23.29 1.37 6.03
C ASP A 290 -23.40 0.22 5.01
N VAL A 291 -23.65 -1.02 5.47
CA VAL A 291 -23.95 -2.16 4.59
C VAL A 291 -25.23 -1.91 3.80
N SER A 292 -26.33 -1.54 4.47
CA SER A 292 -27.60 -1.28 3.78
C SER A 292 -27.52 -0.09 2.82
N ASP A 293 -26.80 0.96 3.20
CA ASP A 293 -26.59 2.14 2.36
C ASP A 293 -25.76 1.78 1.12
N PHE A 294 -24.74 0.93 1.29
CA PHE A 294 -23.91 0.46 0.17
C PHE A 294 -24.69 -0.45 -0.78
N LEU A 295 -25.49 -1.40 -0.27
CA LEU A 295 -26.35 -2.23 -1.13
C LEU A 295 -27.41 -1.40 -1.87
N THR A 296 -27.91 -0.32 -1.26
CA THR A 296 -28.80 0.63 -1.94
C THR A 296 -28.08 1.28 -3.13
N SER A 297 -26.78 1.53 -3.04
CA SER A 297 -26.01 2.11 -4.15
C SER A 297 -25.94 1.22 -5.39
N TYR A 298 -26.04 -0.12 -5.25
CA TYR A 298 -26.14 -1.05 -6.39
C TYR A 298 -27.47 -0.89 -7.13
N THR A 299 -28.58 -0.66 -6.40
CA THR A 299 -29.90 -0.43 -7.03
C THR A 299 -29.99 0.88 -7.81
N LEU A 300 -29.09 1.83 -7.54
CA LEU A 300 -29.00 3.10 -8.28
C LEU A 300 -28.26 2.96 -9.61
N LEU A 301 -27.57 1.84 -9.85
CA LEU A 301 -26.83 1.57 -11.09
C LEU A 301 -27.77 1.16 -12.23
N ASP A 302 -28.58 0.14 -11.98
CA ASP A 302 -29.51 -0.43 -12.97
C ASP A 302 -30.85 -0.79 -12.30
N LYS A 303 -31.95 -0.60 -13.04
CA LYS A 303 -33.31 -0.99 -12.65
C LYS A 303 -33.49 -2.51 -12.51
N LYS A 304 -32.62 -3.31 -13.12
CA LYS A 304 -32.63 -4.79 -13.01
C LYS A 304 -32.20 -5.29 -11.63
N ILE A 305 -31.53 -4.45 -10.84
CA ILE A 305 -31.04 -4.81 -9.51
C ILE A 305 -32.09 -4.44 -8.46
N SER A 306 -32.57 -5.43 -7.72
CA SER A 306 -33.54 -5.24 -6.64
C SER A 306 -32.93 -5.55 -5.28
N TYR A 307 -33.24 -4.73 -4.27
CA TYR A 307 -32.73 -4.87 -2.91
C TYR A 307 -33.88 -4.97 -1.90
N THR A 308 -33.82 -5.96 -1.01
CA THR A 308 -34.79 -6.14 0.08
C THR A 308 -34.11 -6.50 1.40
N ILE A 309 -34.63 -5.98 2.52
CA ILE A 309 -34.16 -6.32 3.87
C ILE A 309 -35.21 -7.18 4.56
N LYS A 310 -34.80 -8.31 5.14
CA LYS A 310 -35.64 -9.19 5.96
C LYS A 310 -35.03 -9.34 7.35
N ASP A 311 -35.89 -9.42 8.37
CA ASP A 311 -35.49 -9.53 9.78
C ASP A 311 -35.79 -10.95 10.29
N PRO A 312 -34.77 -11.82 10.45
CA PRO A 312 -34.94 -13.20 10.92
C PRO A 312 -35.39 -13.28 12.39
N ASP A 313 -35.35 -12.17 13.15
CA ASP A 313 -35.80 -12.17 14.55
C ASP A 313 -37.33 -12.21 14.67
N LYS A 314 -38.05 -11.89 13.59
CA LYS A 314 -39.52 -11.74 13.59
C LYS A 314 -40.26 -12.91 12.95
N ASP A 315 -39.56 -13.76 12.22
CA ASP A 315 -40.17 -14.83 11.42
C ASP A 315 -39.36 -16.11 11.58
N GLU A 316 -39.98 -17.13 12.19
CA GLU A 316 -39.38 -18.42 12.45
C GLU A 316 -39.17 -19.23 11.16
N GLN A 317 -40.03 -19.05 10.15
CA GLN A 317 -39.90 -19.72 8.85
C GLN A 317 -38.66 -19.23 8.08
N LEU A 318 -38.33 -17.94 8.23
CA LEU A 318 -37.10 -17.38 7.66
C LEU A 318 -35.86 -18.00 8.28
N ARG A 319 -35.87 -18.35 9.57
CA ARG A 319 -34.72 -19.01 10.23
C ARG A 319 -34.48 -20.39 9.64
N THR A 320 -35.53 -21.20 9.50
CA THR A 320 -35.41 -22.53 8.88
C THR A 320 -34.94 -22.43 7.42
N MET A 321 -35.37 -21.40 6.69
CA MET A 321 -34.88 -21.14 5.33
C MET A 321 -33.39 -20.77 5.30
N LEU A 322 -32.92 -19.97 6.27
CA LEU A 322 -31.52 -19.60 6.40
C LEU A 322 -30.63 -20.79 6.76
N ASP A 323 -31.11 -21.67 7.64
CA ASP A 323 -30.42 -22.92 7.97
C ASP A 323 -30.27 -23.82 6.74
N ASN A 324 -31.31 -23.91 5.90
CA ASN A 324 -31.24 -24.65 4.62
C ASN A 324 -30.27 -24.01 3.62
N TYR A 325 -30.07 -22.70 3.67
CA TYR A 325 -29.04 -22.00 2.91
C TYR A 325 -27.63 -22.14 3.51
N GLY A 326 -27.47 -22.85 4.64
CA GLY A 326 -26.20 -22.98 5.35
C GLY A 326 -25.77 -21.72 6.11
N ILE A 327 -26.70 -20.78 6.34
CA ILE A 327 -26.44 -19.52 7.03
C ILE A 327 -26.75 -19.71 8.52
N THR A 328 -25.69 -19.77 9.32
CA THR A 328 -25.80 -19.92 10.78
C THR A 328 -25.82 -18.57 11.51
N SER A 329 -26.51 -18.51 12.65
CA SER A 329 -26.45 -17.34 13.53
C SER A 329 -25.10 -17.25 14.25
N GLN A 330 -24.60 -16.04 14.45
CA GLN A 330 -23.44 -15.80 15.33
C GLN A 330 -23.89 -15.31 16.70
N GLN A 331 -23.14 -15.67 17.75
CA GLN A 331 -23.40 -15.18 19.10
C GLN A 331 -22.62 -13.90 19.35
N ILE A 332 -23.32 -12.84 19.72
CA ILE A 332 -22.70 -11.58 20.15
C ILE A 332 -22.90 -11.42 21.65
N GLN A 333 -21.81 -11.01 22.30
CA GLN A 333 -21.80 -10.67 23.71
C GLN A 333 -22.51 -9.33 23.94
N ASN A 334 -23.61 -9.37 24.69
CA ASN A 334 -24.29 -8.19 25.18
C ASN A 334 -23.82 -7.90 26.60
N VAL A 335 -22.99 -6.88 26.73
CA VAL A 335 -22.58 -6.36 28.04
C VAL A 335 -23.71 -5.49 28.58
N GLY A 336 -24.61 -6.10 29.35
CA GLY A 336 -25.58 -5.36 30.15
C GLY A 336 -24.93 -4.71 31.38
N ALA A 337 -25.65 -3.82 32.06
CA ALA A 337 -25.14 -3.13 33.25
C ALA A 337 -24.82 -4.07 34.44
N THR A 338 -25.36 -5.30 34.46
CA THR A 338 -25.21 -6.26 35.57
C THR A 338 -25.02 -7.73 35.16
N THR A 339 -25.28 -8.11 33.91
CA THR A 339 -25.08 -9.49 33.43
C THR A 339 -24.59 -9.50 31.98
N THR A 340 -23.63 -10.38 31.68
CA THR A 340 -23.19 -10.69 30.33
C THR A 340 -24.18 -11.70 29.75
N SER A 341 -24.94 -11.29 28.73
CA SER A 341 -25.87 -12.20 28.02
C SER A 341 -25.41 -12.37 26.58
N TYR A 342 -25.63 -13.55 26.00
CA TYR A 342 -25.30 -13.81 24.59
C TYR A 342 -26.58 -13.73 23.77
N SER A 343 -26.59 -12.93 22.70
CA SER A 343 -27.68 -12.94 21.71
C SER A 343 -27.19 -13.53 20.40
N SER A 344 -27.94 -14.48 19.87
CA SER A 344 -27.75 -15.00 18.52
C SER A 344 -28.31 -14.03 17.49
N VAL A 345 -27.50 -13.68 16.48
CA VAL A 345 -27.83 -12.69 15.45
C VAL A 345 -27.48 -13.21 14.06
N TYR A 346 -28.21 -12.71 13.07
CA TYR A 346 -28.01 -12.98 11.64
C TYR A 346 -27.61 -11.70 10.90
N SER A 347 -26.69 -11.82 9.95
CA SER A 347 -26.28 -10.74 9.02
C SER A 347 -25.76 -11.32 7.71
N ALA A 348 -26.62 -11.82 6.83
CA ALA A 348 -26.18 -12.50 5.60
C ALA A 348 -26.83 -11.88 4.36
N ILE A 349 -26.12 -11.91 3.23
CA ILE A 349 -26.65 -11.48 1.94
C ILE A 349 -26.83 -12.70 1.04
N VAL A 350 -28.00 -12.80 0.42
CA VAL A 350 -28.30 -13.81 -0.60
C VAL A 350 -28.55 -13.11 -1.92
N LEU A 351 -27.83 -13.56 -2.95
CA LEU A 351 -27.91 -13.10 -4.33
C LEU A 351 -28.60 -14.17 -5.16
N GLU A 352 -29.67 -13.81 -5.86
CA GLU A 352 -30.41 -14.69 -6.76
C GLU A 352 -30.35 -14.14 -8.19
N TYR A 353 -29.87 -14.94 -9.14
CA TYR A 353 -29.82 -14.61 -10.57
C TYR A 353 -30.06 -15.85 -11.42
N ARG A 354 -31.03 -15.82 -12.35
CA ARG A 354 -31.39 -16.95 -13.24
C ARG A 354 -31.62 -18.29 -12.51
N GLY A 355 -32.13 -18.25 -11.27
CA GLY A 355 -32.35 -19.44 -10.44
C GLY A 355 -31.09 -19.97 -9.73
N MET A 356 -29.92 -19.41 -10.00
CA MET A 356 -28.69 -19.66 -9.24
C MET A 356 -28.62 -18.74 -8.02
N THR A 357 -28.06 -19.25 -6.93
CA THR A 357 -27.93 -18.52 -5.67
C THR A 357 -26.48 -18.47 -5.19
N GLN A 358 -26.02 -17.29 -4.77
CA GLN A 358 -24.74 -17.09 -4.10
C GLN A 358 -24.96 -16.39 -2.77
N ILE A 359 -24.12 -16.71 -1.79
CA ILE A 359 -24.30 -16.28 -0.40
C ILE A 359 -23.02 -15.59 0.07
N ILE A 360 -23.20 -14.45 0.74
CA ILE A 360 -22.14 -13.81 1.51
C ILE A 360 -22.45 -14.06 2.99
N PRO A 361 -21.67 -14.93 3.67
CA PRO A 361 -21.90 -15.26 5.06
C PRO A 361 -21.51 -14.07 5.94
N PHE A 362 -22.28 -13.89 7.02
CA PHE A 362 -22.06 -12.96 8.13
C PHE A 362 -21.22 -11.69 7.89
N LEU A 363 -21.88 -10.52 7.83
CA LEU A 363 -21.25 -9.23 7.60
C LEU A 363 -21.42 -8.27 8.80
N MET A 364 -20.33 -7.63 9.22
CA MET A 364 -20.35 -6.60 10.28
C MET A 364 -20.03 -5.19 9.76
N SER A 365 -19.37 -5.08 8.60
CA SER A 365 -18.96 -3.81 8.01
C SER A 365 -19.18 -3.80 6.50
N SER A 366 -19.08 -2.62 5.90
CA SER A 366 -19.18 -2.41 4.45
C SER A 366 -17.81 -2.41 3.75
N GLN A 367 -16.71 -2.71 4.45
CA GLN A 367 -15.36 -2.56 3.91
C GLN A 367 -15.11 -3.52 2.74
N THR A 368 -15.17 -4.82 2.94
CA THR A 368 -14.94 -5.81 1.87
C THR A 368 -16.15 -6.04 0.96
N LEU A 369 -17.27 -5.37 1.27
CA LEU A 369 -18.58 -5.69 0.69
C LEU A 369 -18.62 -5.54 -0.84
N GLU A 370 -17.89 -4.58 -1.41
CA GLU A 370 -17.85 -4.39 -2.86
C GLU A 370 -17.20 -5.57 -3.57
N TYR A 371 -16.02 -5.97 -3.12
CA TYR A 371 -15.34 -7.17 -3.61
C TYR A 371 -16.23 -8.39 -3.42
N ASP A 372 -16.83 -8.53 -2.23
CA ASP A 372 -17.62 -9.70 -1.91
C ASP A 372 -18.86 -9.85 -2.80
N MET A 373 -19.51 -8.74 -3.11
CA MET A 373 -20.65 -8.70 -4.02
C MET A 373 -20.22 -8.99 -5.45
N ASP A 374 -19.23 -8.27 -5.95
CA ASP A 374 -18.83 -8.34 -7.35
C ASP A 374 -18.26 -9.72 -7.73
N MET A 375 -17.47 -10.32 -6.85
CA MET A 375 -16.98 -11.70 -7.02
C MET A 375 -18.15 -12.69 -7.18
N ARG A 376 -19.19 -12.55 -6.37
CA ARG A 376 -20.34 -13.47 -6.37
C ARG A 376 -21.28 -13.21 -7.55
N ILE A 377 -21.50 -11.95 -7.92
CA ILE A 377 -22.28 -11.60 -9.12
C ILE A 377 -21.55 -12.11 -10.37
N LYS A 378 -20.23 -11.99 -10.42
CA LYS A 378 -19.44 -12.55 -11.53
C LYS A 378 -19.58 -14.08 -11.61
N ASN A 379 -19.45 -14.78 -10.49
CA ASN A 379 -19.66 -16.23 -10.45
C ASN A 379 -21.08 -16.61 -10.93
N LEU A 380 -22.10 -15.80 -10.61
CA LEU A 380 -23.47 -15.97 -11.12
C LEU A 380 -23.59 -15.70 -12.63
N LEU A 381 -22.86 -14.73 -13.17
CA LEU A 381 -22.85 -14.41 -14.60
C LEU A 381 -22.19 -15.51 -15.43
N GLN A 382 -21.06 -16.04 -14.95
CA GLN A 382 -20.25 -17.03 -15.67
C GLN A 382 -20.64 -18.48 -15.35
N ALA A 383 -21.46 -18.71 -14.33
CA ALA A 383 -21.79 -20.04 -13.79
C ALA A 383 -20.54 -20.91 -13.50
N LYS A 384 -19.41 -20.26 -13.17
CA LYS A 384 -18.11 -20.89 -12.88
C LYS A 384 -17.50 -20.19 -11.67
N ASN A 385 -16.95 -20.98 -10.76
CA ASN A 385 -16.17 -20.47 -9.64
C ASN A 385 -14.68 -20.44 -10.02
N LEU A 386 -13.95 -19.46 -9.48
CA LEU A 386 -12.50 -19.41 -9.58
C LEU A 386 -11.91 -20.49 -8.67
N VAL A 387 -11.16 -21.42 -9.25
CA VAL A 387 -10.52 -22.54 -8.54
C VAL A 387 -9.03 -22.26 -8.44
N VAL A 388 -8.45 -22.48 -7.26
CA VAL A 388 -7.02 -22.38 -6.98
C VAL A 388 -6.51 -23.74 -6.59
N ASN A 389 -5.48 -24.23 -7.26
CA ASN A 389 -4.84 -25.50 -6.92
C ASN A 389 -3.73 -25.27 -5.90
N ILE A 390 -3.66 -26.08 -4.85
CA ILE A 390 -2.68 -25.93 -3.77
C ILE A 390 -1.85 -27.20 -3.65
N VAL A 391 -0.54 -27.04 -3.60
CA VAL A 391 0.44 -28.12 -3.47
C VAL A 391 1.40 -27.76 -2.34
N VAL A 392 1.59 -28.68 -1.39
CA VAL A 392 2.51 -28.53 -0.25
C VAL A 392 3.57 -29.60 -0.33
N GLY A 393 4.84 -29.19 -0.41
CA GLY A 393 6.01 -30.02 -0.63
C GLY A 393 7.16 -29.76 0.32
N ASN A 394 6.94 -29.11 1.46
CA ASN A 394 7.93 -28.98 2.54
C ASN A 394 7.85 -30.06 3.63
N GLY A 395 6.99 -31.08 3.46
CA GLY A 395 6.75 -32.13 4.45
C GLY A 395 5.78 -31.75 5.58
N MET A 396 5.13 -30.59 5.50
CA MET A 396 4.09 -30.14 6.44
C MET A 396 2.68 -30.48 5.95
N SER A 397 1.74 -30.56 6.89
CA SER A 397 0.34 -30.87 6.61
C SER A 397 -0.46 -29.63 6.25
N LEU A 398 -1.21 -29.68 5.15
CA LEU A 398 -2.14 -28.61 4.79
C LEU A 398 -3.26 -28.45 5.83
N ASP A 399 -3.66 -29.55 6.48
CA ASP A 399 -4.78 -29.59 7.43
C ASP A 399 -4.38 -29.16 8.84
N GLU A 400 -3.09 -29.26 9.21
CA GLU A 400 -2.58 -28.90 10.54
C GLU A 400 -1.75 -27.61 10.51
N ASP A 401 -0.67 -27.57 9.71
CA ASP A 401 0.29 -26.46 9.68
C ASP A 401 -0.21 -25.25 8.89
N TYR A 402 -1.07 -25.48 7.89
CA TYR A 402 -1.59 -24.46 6.98
C TYR A 402 -3.13 -24.39 6.98
N ASN A 403 -3.75 -24.78 8.10
CA ASN A 403 -5.19 -24.95 8.26
C ASN A 403 -6.03 -23.69 7.93
N TYR A 404 -5.45 -22.49 7.95
CA TYR A 404 -6.13 -21.25 7.61
C TYR A 404 -6.22 -20.97 6.10
N ILE A 405 -5.38 -21.59 5.26
CA ILE A 405 -5.34 -21.28 3.82
C ILE A 405 -6.69 -21.59 3.15
N ILE A 406 -7.21 -22.82 3.33
CA ILE A 406 -8.46 -23.25 2.67
C ILE A 406 -9.66 -22.42 3.13
N PRO A 407 -9.93 -22.26 4.45
CA PRO A 407 -11.03 -21.41 4.91
C PRO A 407 -10.90 -19.96 4.45
N TRP A 408 -9.67 -19.42 4.46
CA TRP A 408 -9.42 -18.04 4.01
C TRP A 408 -9.76 -17.87 2.52
N LEU A 409 -9.18 -18.67 1.63
CA LEU A 409 -9.43 -18.56 0.19
C LEU A 409 -10.91 -18.76 -0.14
N ASN A 410 -11.56 -19.75 0.48
CA ASN A 410 -12.99 -19.98 0.32
C ASN A 410 -13.82 -18.77 0.79
N SER A 411 -13.43 -18.11 1.89
CA SER A 411 -14.10 -16.88 2.35
C SER A 411 -13.97 -15.73 1.35
N GLN A 412 -12.85 -15.67 0.60
CA GLN A 412 -12.64 -14.70 -0.47
C GLN A 412 -13.35 -15.07 -1.78
N GLY A 413 -14.06 -16.21 -1.83
CA GLY A 413 -14.76 -16.69 -3.02
C GLY A 413 -13.87 -17.46 -4.01
N LEU A 414 -12.63 -17.78 -3.62
CA LEU A 414 -11.71 -18.63 -4.36
C LEU A 414 -11.86 -20.07 -3.85
N LEU A 415 -12.30 -21.00 -4.69
CA LEU A 415 -12.41 -22.41 -4.31
C LEU A 415 -11.03 -23.04 -4.27
N ALA A 416 -10.55 -23.35 -3.06
CA ALA A 416 -9.28 -24.04 -2.86
C ALA A 416 -9.43 -25.54 -3.18
N ASN A 417 -8.61 -26.04 -4.09
CA ASN A 417 -8.49 -27.44 -4.47
C ASN A 417 -7.12 -27.99 -4.00
N PRO A 418 -7.07 -28.70 -2.87
CA PRO A 418 -5.83 -29.27 -2.36
C PRO A 418 -5.39 -30.48 -3.20
N LEU A 419 -4.12 -30.52 -3.59
CA LEU A 419 -3.50 -31.62 -4.32
C LEU A 419 -2.34 -32.17 -3.48
N TYR A 420 -2.53 -33.38 -2.93
CA TYR A 420 -1.55 -34.03 -2.06
C TYR A 420 -0.48 -34.74 -2.88
N ILE A 421 0.79 -34.47 -2.57
CA ILE A 421 1.96 -35.01 -3.30
C ILE A 421 2.13 -36.52 -3.06
N GLU A 422 1.60 -37.02 -1.93
CA GLU A 422 1.61 -38.44 -1.55
C GLU A 422 0.64 -39.30 -2.38
N ASP A 423 -0.33 -38.68 -3.07
CA ASP A 423 -1.31 -39.40 -3.89
C ASP A 423 -0.65 -39.92 -5.18
N PRO A 424 -0.68 -41.24 -5.46
CA PRO A 424 -0.20 -41.80 -6.73
C PRO A 424 -0.87 -41.20 -7.97
N ALA A 425 -2.08 -40.64 -7.82
CA ALA A 425 -2.82 -39.97 -8.89
C ALA A 425 -2.49 -38.47 -9.01
N PHE A 426 -1.51 -37.93 -8.26
CA PHE A 426 -1.15 -36.49 -8.26
C PHE A 426 -0.97 -35.91 -9.66
N ALA A 427 -0.11 -36.52 -10.49
CA ALA A 427 0.17 -36.03 -11.84
C ALA A 427 -1.08 -36.04 -12.74
N ALA A 428 -1.93 -37.07 -12.60
CA ALA A 428 -3.19 -37.16 -13.33
C ALA A 428 -4.18 -36.09 -12.88
N ASN A 429 -4.33 -35.88 -11.57
CA ASN A 429 -5.22 -34.88 -10.99
C ASN A 429 -4.78 -33.46 -11.38
N LEU A 430 -3.48 -33.17 -11.33
CA LEU A 430 -2.93 -31.89 -11.76
C LEU A 430 -3.13 -31.65 -13.27
N SER A 431 -3.00 -32.70 -14.09
CA SER A 431 -3.24 -32.59 -15.54
C SER A 431 -4.69 -32.24 -15.91
N LEU A 432 -5.67 -32.60 -15.06
CA LEU A 432 -7.09 -32.30 -15.26
C LEU A 432 -7.49 -30.94 -14.67
N ALA A 433 -6.66 -30.37 -13.80
CA ALA A 433 -6.91 -29.10 -13.14
C ALA A 433 -6.70 -27.91 -14.10
N SER A 434 -7.33 -26.78 -13.77
CA SER A 434 -7.14 -25.50 -14.47
C SER A 434 -7.26 -24.35 -13.47
N GLY A 435 -6.52 -23.27 -13.68
CA GLY A 435 -6.50 -22.11 -12.77
C GLY A 435 -5.12 -21.88 -12.12
N PRO A 436 -4.97 -20.84 -11.29
CA PRO A 436 -3.69 -20.56 -10.64
C PRO A 436 -3.26 -21.69 -9.69
N LEU A 437 -1.96 -21.94 -9.64
CA LEU A 437 -1.32 -22.95 -8.78
C LEU A 437 -0.53 -22.26 -7.65
N LEU A 438 -0.70 -22.70 -6.42
CA LEU A 438 0.11 -22.30 -5.26
C LEU A 438 0.95 -23.49 -4.82
N VAL A 439 2.28 -23.36 -4.93
CA VAL A 439 3.24 -24.39 -4.49
C VAL A 439 3.99 -23.87 -3.27
N ILE A 440 3.95 -24.62 -2.18
CA ILE A 440 4.60 -24.28 -0.91
C ILE A 440 5.66 -25.34 -0.60
N GLY A 441 6.92 -24.96 -0.60
CA GLY A 441 8.04 -25.85 -0.30
C GLY A 441 8.50 -26.73 -1.46
N ASP A 442 9.66 -27.37 -1.25
CA ASP A 442 10.36 -28.18 -2.26
C ASP A 442 10.98 -29.48 -1.69
N SER A 443 11.24 -29.55 -0.37
CA SER A 443 12.05 -30.62 0.24
C SER A 443 11.51 -32.05 0.03
N GLU A 444 10.20 -32.23 -0.13
CA GLU A 444 9.55 -33.52 -0.35
C GLU A 444 9.06 -33.73 -1.80
N ILE A 445 9.29 -32.77 -2.69
CA ILE A 445 8.86 -32.88 -4.10
C ILE A 445 9.84 -33.78 -4.86
N ASN A 446 9.35 -34.93 -5.32
CA ASN A 446 10.12 -35.82 -6.20
C ASN A 446 10.17 -35.30 -7.64
N ILE A 447 11.13 -35.79 -8.43
CA ILE A 447 11.34 -35.39 -9.84
C ILE A 447 10.07 -35.60 -10.68
N ASP A 448 9.37 -36.73 -10.53
CA ASP A 448 8.13 -37.00 -11.27
C ASP A 448 7.03 -35.96 -10.98
N ASN A 449 6.94 -35.51 -9.73
CA ASN A 449 5.99 -34.48 -9.31
C ASN A 449 6.42 -33.09 -9.77
N ALA A 450 7.72 -32.79 -9.76
CA ALA A 450 8.29 -31.57 -10.32
C ALA A 450 8.02 -31.47 -11.84
N ILE A 451 8.17 -32.58 -12.58
CA ILE A 451 7.82 -32.69 -14.00
C ILE A 451 6.33 -32.38 -14.22
N ALA A 452 5.44 -32.91 -13.37
CA ALA A 452 4.01 -32.65 -13.47
C ALA A 452 3.68 -31.16 -13.26
N ILE A 453 4.34 -30.51 -12.29
CA ILE A 453 4.19 -29.08 -12.01
C ILE A 453 4.74 -28.23 -13.17
N GLU A 454 5.89 -28.59 -13.72
CA GLU A 454 6.46 -27.94 -14.89
C GLU A 454 5.53 -28.04 -16.11
N ASN A 455 5.03 -29.25 -16.40
CA ASN A 455 4.10 -29.48 -17.52
C ASN A 455 2.81 -28.68 -17.37
N TYR A 456 2.27 -28.56 -16.14
CA TYR A 456 1.08 -27.75 -15.89
C TYR A 456 1.25 -26.30 -16.34
N ILE A 457 2.42 -25.72 -16.07
CA ILE A 457 2.76 -24.33 -16.42
C ILE A 457 3.05 -24.23 -17.93
N LEU A 458 3.84 -25.15 -18.47
CA LEU A 458 4.24 -25.14 -19.88
C LEU A 458 3.05 -25.36 -20.82
N GLU A 459 2.06 -26.16 -20.42
CA GLU A 459 0.81 -26.39 -21.16
C GLU A 459 -0.20 -25.23 -21.04
N GLN A 460 0.15 -24.13 -20.38
CA GLN A 460 -0.71 -22.95 -20.16
C GLN A 460 -2.03 -23.27 -19.43
N LYS A 461 -2.05 -24.28 -18.54
CA LYS A 461 -3.23 -24.60 -17.72
C LYS A 461 -3.47 -23.59 -16.60
N GLY A 462 -2.42 -22.88 -16.20
CA GLY A 462 -2.49 -21.76 -15.28
C GLY A 462 -1.12 -21.20 -14.92
N ASN A 463 -1.16 -20.02 -14.33
CA ASN A 463 -0.02 -19.34 -13.73
C ASN A 463 0.26 -19.86 -12.32
N ALA A 464 1.45 -19.60 -11.77
CA ALA A 464 1.85 -20.17 -10.49
C ALA A 464 2.46 -19.16 -9.50
N ILE A 465 2.25 -19.41 -8.20
CA ILE A 465 2.98 -18.80 -7.10
C ILE A 465 3.84 -19.89 -6.47
N PHE A 466 5.14 -19.67 -6.38
CA PHE A 466 6.09 -20.53 -5.70
C PHE A 466 6.56 -19.88 -4.42
N ALA A 467 6.22 -20.48 -3.29
CA ALA A 467 6.71 -20.13 -1.97
C ALA A 467 7.72 -21.19 -1.55
N VAL A 468 8.97 -21.03 -1.99
CA VAL A 468 10.00 -22.05 -1.86
C VAL A 468 11.26 -21.45 -1.26
N SER A 469 12.01 -22.29 -0.54
CA SER A 469 13.31 -21.93 0.00
C SER A 469 14.24 -23.15 -0.13
N PRO A 470 15.52 -22.95 -0.45
CA PRO A 470 16.52 -24.02 -0.40
C PRO A 470 16.83 -24.49 1.04
N TYR A 471 16.28 -23.81 2.05
CA TYR A 471 16.50 -24.08 3.46
C TYR A 471 15.20 -24.43 4.19
N SER A 472 15.29 -25.37 5.13
CA SER A 472 14.22 -25.73 6.06
C SER A 472 14.61 -25.42 7.49
N CYS A 473 13.62 -25.00 8.29
CA CYS A 473 13.79 -24.61 9.68
C CYS A 473 13.13 -25.64 10.61
N SER A 474 13.83 -26.07 11.66
CA SER A 474 13.29 -26.92 12.73
C SER A 474 12.48 -26.08 13.73
N ILE A 475 11.27 -25.72 13.34
CA ILE A 475 10.39 -24.76 14.05
C ILE A 475 10.04 -25.20 15.48
N GLU A 476 9.79 -26.49 15.69
CA GLU A 476 9.31 -27.03 16.97
C GLU A 476 10.42 -27.32 17.98
N GLU A 477 11.67 -27.40 17.52
CA GLU A 477 12.80 -27.82 18.34
C GLU A 477 13.72 -26.64 18.69
N ASP A 478 14.69 -26.32 17.84
CA ASP A 478 15.76 -25.36 18.12
C ASP A 478 15.85 -24.21 17.12
N TRP A 479 14.87 -24.10 16.22
CA TRP A 479 14.78 -23.08 15.16
C TRP A 479 15.98 -23.10 14.21
N SER A 480 16.74 -24.20 14.15
CA SER A 480 17.92 -24.30 13.30
C SER A 480 17.56 -24.37 11.81
N LEU A 481 18.30 -23.61 10.99
CA LEU A 481 18.20 -23.67 9.53
C LEU A 481 19.13 -24.75 8.98
N THR A 482 18.56 -25.63 8.18
CA THR A 482 19.21 -26.78 7.51
C THR A 482 19.05 -26.66 6.00
N ALA A 483 20.02 -27.19 5.24
CA ALA A 483 19.91 -27.23 3.78
C ALA A 483 18.98 -28.38 3.34
N ASN A 484 18.12 -28.12 2.35
CA ASN A 484 17.22 -29.15 1.83
C ASN A 484 18.00 -30.22 1.06
N TYR A 485 17.57 -31.48 1.22
CA TYR A 485 18.16 -32.61 0.48
C TYR A 485 17.67 -32.70 -0.97
N LYS A 486 16.48 -32.16 -1.26
CA LYS A 486 15.90 -32.09 -2.61
C LYS A 486 15.58 -30.63 -2.94
N THR A 487 15.97 -30.20 -4.15
CA THR A 487 15.84 -28.82 -4.64
C THR A 487 15.26 -28.78 -6.06
N ASN A 488 14.30 -29.66 -6.37
CA ASN A 488 13.83 -29.84 -7.76
C ASN A 488 13.08 -28.62 -8.30
N ILE A 489 12.21 -28.01 -7.49
CA ILE A 489 11.50 -26.78 -7.88
C ILE A 489 12.46 -25.58 -7.84
N VAL A 490 13.37 -25.52 -6.87
CA VAL A 490 14.40 -24.47 -6.84
C VAL A 490 15.23 -24.50 -8.14
N GLU A 491 15.76 -25.66 -8.54
CA GLU A 491 16.53 -25.83 -9.80
C GLU A 491 15.72 -25.43 -11.03
N MET A 492 14.43 -25.77 -11.07
CA MET A 492 13.52 -25.36 -12.15
C MET A 492 13.38 -23.83 -12.21
N LEU A 493 13.25 -23.15 -11.07
CA LEU A 493 13.13 -21.68 -11.01
C LEU A 493 14.46 -20.98 -11.35
N GLU A 494 15.59 -21.58 -11.01
CA GLU A 494 16.91 -21.09 -11.41
C GLU A 494 17.08 -21.12 -12.94
N ASN A 495 16.62 -22.20 -13.59
CA ASN A 495 16.57 -22.29 -15.05
C ASN A 495 15.67 -21.22 -15.69
N TRP A 496 14.58 -20.84 -15.00
CA TRP A 496 13.68 -19.76 -15.45
C TRP A 496 14.16 -18.35 -15.08
N GLY A 497 15.32 -18.25 -14.41
CA GLY A 497 16.03 -17.00 -14.25
C GLY A 497 15.97 -16.37 -12.86
N VAL A 498 15.57 -17.12 -11.83
CA VAL A 498 15.57 -16.69 -10.43
C VAL A 498 16.55 -17.54 -9.64
N THR A 499 17.72 -16.98 -9.31
CA THR A 499 18.78 -17.68 -8.59
C THR A 499 18.66 -17.44 -7.08
N PHE A 500 18.73 -18.51 -6.28
CA PHE A 500 18.67 -18.44 -4.82
C PHE A 500 20.08 -18.33 -4.25
N THR A 501 20.40 -17.22 -3.59
CA THR A 501 21.75 -17.01 -3.05
C THR A 501 21.98 -17.77 -1.73
N ASP A 502 23.25 -17.90 -1.33
CA ASP A 502 23.64 -18.50 -0.04
C ASP A 502 23.48 -17.55 1.16
N LYS A 503 22.70 -16.48 0.98
CA LYS A 503 22.55 -15.36 1.91
C LYS A 503 21.11 -15.23 2.36
N ILE A 504 20.90 -15.33 3.66
CA ILE A 504 19.59 -15.06 4.29
C ILE A 504 19.45 -13.56 4.51
N SER A 505 18.29 -13.01 4.17
CA SER A 505 18.00 -11.59 4.28
C SER A 505 17.51 -11.23 5.68
N ALA A 506 17.87 -10.04 6.14
CA ALA A 506 17.38 -9.44 7.38
C ALA A 506 17.14 -7.94 7.17
N ASP A 507 16.31 -7.33 8.01
CA ASP A 507 16.01 -5.90 7.94
C ASP A 507 15.87 -5.31 9.35
N ILE A 508 16.12 -4.02 9.47
CA ILE A 508 15.78 -3.23 10.65
C ILE A 508 14.25 -3.16 10.80
N SER A 509 13.53 -3.09 9.67
CA SER A 509 12.06 -3.23 9.63
C SER A 509 11.67 -4.69 9.83
N CYS A 510 11.56 -5.11 11.09
CA CYS A 510 11.36 -6.50 11.45
C CYS A 510 10.11 -6.75 12.32
N ALA A 511 9.68 -8.00 12.35
CA ALA A 511 8.56 -8.44 13.15
C ALA A 511 8.89 -8.41 14.65
N ARG A 512 7.85 -8.14 15.43
CA ARG A 512 7.89 -8.29 16.89
C ARG A 512 7.33 -9.64 17.25
N ILE A 513 8.16 -10.45 17.90
CA ILE A 513 7.79 -11.77 18.36
C ILE A 513 7.60 -11.75 19.87
N THR A 514 6.63 -12.52 20.35
CA THR A 514 6.39 -12.70 21.78
C THR A 514 6.84 -14.11 22.16
N MET A 515 7.78 -14.22 23.09
CA MET A 515 8.34 -15.50 23.52
C MET A 515 8.38 -15.60 25.05
N THR A 516 8.30 -16.81 25.57
CA THR A 516 8.55 -17.10 26.98
C THR A 516 10.03 -17.44 27.15
N ALA A 517 10.74 -16.68 27.98
CA ALA A 517 12.12 -16.96 28.33
C ALA A 517 12.20 -18.09 29.37
N ASP A 518 13.41 -18.65 29.58
CA ASP A 518 13.66 -19.80 30.45
C ASP A 518 13.20 -19.60 31.93
N ASP A 519 13.07 -18.35 32.39
CA ASP A 519 12.57 -18.00 33.74
C ASP A 519 11.04 -17.71 33.78
N ASP A 520 10.27 -18.24 32.81
CA ASP A 520 8.80 -18.16 32.74
C ASP A 520 8.23 -16.72 32.59
N TYR A 521 9.08 -15.75 32.22
CA TYR A 521 8.64 -14.40 31.84
C TYR A 521 8.43 -14.30 30.33
N THR A 522 7.35 -13.65 29.93
CA THR A 522 7.09 -13.33 28.53
C THR A 522 7.81 -12.05 28.14
N GLU A 523 8.66 -12.10 27.12
CA GLU A 523 9.33 -10.94 26.54
C GLU A 523 8.92 -10.73 25.09
N VAL A 524 8.84 -9.47 24.68
CA VAL A 524 8.55 -9.08 23.28
C VAL A 524 9.85 -8.56 22.66
N LEU A 525 10.33 -9.27 21.64
CA LEU A 525 11.62 -9.05 20.99
C LEU A 525 11.41 -8.60 19.53
N ASN A 526 12.26 -7.72 19.02
CA ASN A 526 12.32 -7.43 17.58
C ASN A 526 13.28 -8.43 16.93
N TYR A 527 12.80 -9.25 16.00
CA TYR A 527 13.59 -10.34 15.41
C TYR A 527 13.97 -10.04 13.94
N PRO A 528 15.22 -9.62 13.64
CA PRO A 528 15.59 -9.05 12.34
C PRO A 528 15.48 -9.96 11.12
N LEU A 529 15.57 -11.28 11.33
CA LEU A 529 15.44 -12.26 10.24
C LEU A 529 14.00 -12.31 9.72
N TRP A 530 13.02 -12.03 10.59
CA TRP A 530 11.61 -11.90 10.21
C TRP A 530 11.35 -10.49 9.70
N ILE A 531 11.39 -10.32 8.38
CA ILE A 531 11.27 -9.03 7.70
C ILE A 531 9.81 -8.60 7.64
N SER A 532 9.50 -7.46 8.25
CA SER A 532 8.21 -6.78 8.06
C SER A 532 8.32 -5.85 6.86
N LEU A 533 7.81 -6.30 5.72
CA LEU A 533 7.73 -5.53 4.49
C LEU A 533 6.84 -4.31 4.65
N LEU A 534 7.36 -3.16 4.22
CA LEU A 534 6.60 -1.93 4.11
C LEU A 534 5.64 -1.98 2.90
N PRO A 535 4.55 -1.19 2.90
CA PRO A 535 3.67 -1.06 1.75
C PRO A 535 4.40 -0.73 0.44
N GLN A 536 4.16 -1.53 -0.59
CA GLN A 536 4.79 -1.46 -1.91
C GLN A 536 3.74 -1.59 -3.03
N GLN A 537 4.14 -1.38 -4.29
CA GLN A 537 3.24 -1.43 -5.46
C GLN A 537 2.44 -2.74 -5.53
N TYR A 538 3.12 -3.88 -5.36
CA TYR A 538 2.52 -5.21 -5.43
C TYR A 538 2.07 -5.76 -4.08
N CYS A 539 2.44 -5.10 -2.98
CA CYS A 539 2.08 -5.47 -1.60
C CYS A 539 1.57 -4.23 -0.84
N LYS A 540 0.32 -3.83 -1.12
CA LYS A 540 -0.25 -2.55 -0.65
C LYS A 540 -0.40 -2.42 0.87
N LEU A 541 -0.49 -3.54 1.59
CA LEU A 541 -0.60 -3.58 3.06
C LEU A 541 0.74 -3.81 3.78
N GLY A 542 1.80 -4.09 3.02
CA GLY A 542 2.96 -4.77 3.57
C GLY A 542 2.61 -6.20 4.00
N MET A 543 3.59 -6.93 4.49
CA MET A 543 3.43 -8.31 4.98
C MET A 543 4.67 -8.72 5.78
N THR A 544 4.68 -9.90 6.37
CA THR A 544 5.83 -10.41 7.12
C THR A 544 6.40 -11.65 6.44
N LEU A 545 7.70 -11.66 6.18
CA LEU A 545 8.45 -12.85 5.74
C LEU A 545 9.33 -13.33 6.88
N PHE A 546 9.50 -14.63 7.05
CA PHE A 546 10.16 -15.23 8.21
C PHE A 546 11.65 -15.49 7.97
N TRP A 547 12.03 -16.31 6.99
CA TRP A 547 13.46 -16.49 6.67
C TRP A 547 13.69 -16.34 5.17
N PRO A 548 13.43 -15.14 4.61
CA PRO A 548 13.54 -14.93 3.18
C PRO A 548 15.00 -15.02 2.71
N VAL A 549 15.22 -15.80 1.65
CA VAL A 549 16.53 -15.86 0.97
C VAL A 549 16.66 -14.72 -0.03
N ASN A 550 17.85 -14.13 -0.15
CA ASN A 550 18.09 -13.10 -1.16
C ASN A 550 18.11 -13.71 -2.57
N LEU A 551 17.44 -13.06 -3.52
CA LEU A 551 17.33 -13.52 -4.90
C LEU A 551 18.24 -12.70 -5.83
N GLU A 552 18.88 -13.39 -6.77
CA GLU A 552 19.56 -12.80 -7.93
C GLU A 552 18.73 -13.07 -9.18
N LEU A 553 18.52 -12.05 -10.00
CA LEU A 553 17.60 -12.11 -11.15
C LEU A 553 18.36 -12.04 -12.47
N SER A 554 17.92 -12.83 -13.43
CA SER A 554 18.39 -12.80 -14.82
C SER A 554 17.34 -12.15 -15.75
N GLN A 555 17.61 -12.11 -17.06
CA GLN A 555 16.88 -11.28 -18.04
C GLN A 555 15.36 -11.52 -18.10
N ASN A 556 14.86 -12.70 -17.70
CA ASN A 556 13.43 -13.05 -17.77
C ASN A 556 12.66 -12.77 -16.47
N ALA A 557 13.35 -12.36 -15.40
CA ALA A 557 12.77 -12.13 -14.08
C ALA A 557 12.90 -10.66 -13.65
N MET A 558 11.84 -10.12 -13.07
CA MET A 558 11.78 -8.77 -12.52
C MET A 558 11.60 -8.80 -11.00
N PRO A 559 12.13 -7.81 -10.26
CA PRO A 559 11.92 -7.74 -8.82
C PRO A 559 10.44 -7.44 -8.52
N TYR A 560 9.82 -8.26 -7.67
CA TYR A 560 8.43 -8.15 -7.26
C TYR A 560 8.28 -7.65 -5.82
N LEU A 561 9.16 -8.09 -4.92
CA LEU A 561 9.19 -7.68 -3.52
C LEU A 561 10.63 -7.31 -3.12
N VAL A 562 10.76 -6.21 -2.38
CA VAL A 562 12.07 -5.74 -1.90
C VAL A 562 12.04 -5.40 -0.41
N THR A 563 13.19 -5.51 0.24
CA THR A 563 13.36 -5.05 1.63
C THR A 563 13.35 -3.52 1.71
N SER A 564 13.41 -2.97 2.92
CA SER A 564 13.72 -1.55 3.08
C SER A 564 15.13 -1.22 2.57
N SER A 565 15.44 0.08 2.46
CA SER A 565 16.79 0.55 2.13
C SER A 565 17.85 0.21 3.19
N SER A 566 17.43 -0.39 4.32
CA SER A 566 18.28 -0.82 5.43
C SER A 566 18.40 -2.34 5.55
N GLY A 567 18.03 -3.09 4.52
CA GLY A 567 18.20 -4.54 4.46
C GLY A 567 19.69 -4.95 4.48
N TYR A 568 19.98 -6.11 5.03
CA TYR A 568 21.33 -6.67 5.12
C TYR A 568 21.29 -8.19 5.12
N THR A 569 22.42 -8.85 4.83
CA THR A 569 22.46 -10.31 4.68
C THR A 569 23.26 -11.03 5.78
N TYR A 570 22.94 -12.29 6.00
CA TYR A 570 23.75 -13.27 6.73
C TYR A 570 24.24 -14.34 5.76
N LYS A 571 25.56 -14.54 5.70
CA LYS A 571 26.15 -15.63 4.91
C LYS A 571 25.94 -16.95 5.66
N THR A 572 25.50 -17.97 4.94
CA THR A 572 25.33 -19.32 5.51
C THR A 572 26.65 -20.07 5.59
N ASP A 573 26.89 -20.76 6.70
CA ASP A 573 28.05 -21.65 6.86
C ASP A 573 27.75 -23.03 6.26
N ARG A 574 28.15 -23.22 5.01
CA ARG A 574 27.97 -24.49 4.28
C ARG A 574 28.79 -25.65 4.86
N ALA A 575 29.77 -25.41 5.74
CA ALA A 575 30.55 -26.47 6.38
C ALA A 575 29.77 -27.18 7.50
N SER A 576 28.69 -26.57 8.02
CA SER A 576 27.82 -27.12 9.05
C SER A 576 26.39 -27.28 8.52
N PRO A 577 26.05 -28.40 7.86
CA PRO A 577 24.75 -28.58 7.19
C PRO A 577 23.55 -28.58 8.14
N LYS A 578 23.77 -28.74 9.45
CA LYS A 578 22.72 -28.76 10.48
C LYS A 578 22.46 -27.41 11.15
N ARG A 579 23.40 -26.47 11.10
CA ARG A 579 23.26 -25.12 11.69
C ARG A 579 23.97 -24.12 10.80
N LEU A 580 23.24 -23.64 9.79
CA LEU A 580 23.78 -22.74 8.76
C LEU A 580 24.04 -21.33 9.29
N ILE A 581 23.19 -20.83 10.20
CA ILE A 581 23.34 -19.55 10.89
C ILE A 581 22.75 -19.65 12.32
N GLU A 582 23.15 -18.74 13.21
CA GLU A 582 22.47 -18.54 14.49
C GLU A 582 21.11 -17.90 14.24
N THR A 583 20.03 -18.61 14.57
CA THR A 583 18.64 -18.19 14.38
C THR A 583 17.92 -17.91 15.69
N ASN A 584 18.52 -18.17 16.85
CA ASN A 584 17.85 -17.96 18.12
C ASN A 584 17.49 -16.48 18.31
N PRO A 585 16.20 -16.15 18.54
CA PRO A 585 15.77 -14.76 18.66
C PRO A 585 16.35 -14.00 19.87
N PHE A 586 16.83 -14.69 20.90
CA PHE A 586 17.51 -14.06 22.05
C PHE A 586 18.95 -13.65 21.72
N TYR A 587 19.59 -14.25 20.72
CA TYR A 587 20.96 -13.93 20.31
C TYR A 587 21.02 -13.02 19.07
N VAL A 588 20.03 -13.11 18.18
CA VAL A 588 19.96 -12.29 16.95
C VAL A 588 19.22 -10.98 17.23
N THR A 589 19.95 -9.92 17.58
CA THR A 589 19.37 -8.60 17.87
C THR A 589 19.64 -7.58 16.76
N THR A 590 18.81 -6.53 16.69
CA THR A 590 19.03 -5.40 15.77
C THR A 590 20.36 -4.67 16.00
N ALA A 591 20.98 -4.82 17.18
CA ALA A 591 22.30 -4.26 17.47
C ALA A 591 23.41 -4.91 16.64
N SER A 592 23.25 -6.18 16.27
CA SER A 592 24.17 -6.92 15.39
C SER A 592 24.17 -6.44 13.93
N ALA A 593 23.28 -5.50 13.57
CA ALA A 593 23.19 -4.90 12.24
C ALA A 593 24.04 -3.62 12.07
N ALA A 594 24.68 -3.12 13.12
CA ALA A 594 25.43 -1.85 13.07
C ALA A 594 26.66 -1.92 12.15
N ASP A 595 27.33 -3.08 12.11
CA ASP A 595 28.59 -3.29 11.38
C ASP A 595 28.41 -3.87 9.97
N LYS A 596 27.16 -4.06 9.52
CA LYS A 596 26.84 -4.70 8.24
C LYS A 596 26.47 -3.69 7.16
N GLU A 597 26.88 -3.98 5.92
CA GLU A 597 26.50 -3.18 4.75
C GLU A 597 24.99 -3.23 4.52
N LYS A 598 24.39 -2.06 4.32
CA LYS A 598 22.95 -1.89 4.17
C LYS A 598 22.62 -1.60 2.72
N SER A 599 21.73 -2.40 2.15
CA SER A 599 21.25 -2.25 0.79
C SER A 599 19.81 -2.73 0.66
N THR A 600 19.17 -2.40 -0.48
CA THR A 600 17.85 -2.94 -0.80
C THR A 600 18.05 -4.33 -1.40
N LEU A 601 17.45 -5.35 -0.80
CA LEU A 601 17.55 -6.74 -1.22
C LEU A 601 16.28 -7.17 -1.94
N VAL A 602 16.42 -8.07 -2.92
CA VAL A 602 15.30 -8.64 -3.66
C VAL A 602 14.84 -9.90 -2.92
N ILE A 603 13.59 -9.86 -2.45
CA ILE A 603 12.97 -10.92 -1.64
C ILE A 603 11.64 -11.38 -2.25
N GLY A 604 11.53 -11.24 -3.57
CA GLY A 604 10.46 -11.79 -4.39
C GLY A 604 10.67 -11.41 -5.84
N ALA A 605 10.35 -12.33 -6.75
CA ALA A 605 10.57 -12.17 -8.18
C ALA A 605 9.28 -12.45 -8.95
N GLN A 606 9.13 -11.82 -10.10
CA GLN A 606 8.09 -12.10 -11.07
C GLN A 606 8.75 -12.50 -12.39
N ILE A 607 8.39 -13.67 -12.91
CA ILE A 607 8.88 -14.16 -14.19
C ILE A 607 7.75 -13.95 -15.21
N THR A 608 8.07 -13.26 -16.31
CA THR A 608 7.09 -12.99 -17.38
C THR A 608 7.66 -13.32 -18.74
N GLY A 609 6.81 -13.89 -19.61
CA GLY A 609 7.15 -14.18 -21.00
C GLY A 609 7.45 -15.66 -21.25
N ALA A 610 8.29 -15.92 -22.26
CA ALA A 610 8.51 -17.26 -22.76
C ALA A 610 9.41 -18.10 -21.84
N LEU A 611 8.98 -19.33 -21.56
CA LEU A 611 9.71 -20.29 -20.73
C LEU A 611 10.02 -21.56 -21.51
N SER A 612 11.19 -22.14 -21.22
CA SER A 612 11.57 -23.48 -21.66
C SER A 612 11.66 -24.40 -20.45
N GLY A 613 11.12 -25.62 -20.58
CA GLY A 613 11.23 -26.62 -19.52
C GLY A 613 12.67 -27.05 -19.26
N LEU A 614 12.97 -27.34 -18.00
CA LEU A 614 14.19 -27.98 -17.53
C LEU A 614 14.09 -29.51 -17.72
N TYR A 615 12.97 -30.10 -17.32
CA TYR A 615 12.75 -31.54 -17.37
C TYR A 615 12.04 -31.98 -18.65
N ASN A 616 11.33 -31.07 -19.33
CA ASN A 616 10.64 -31.34 -20.58
C ASN A 616 11.04 -30.37 -21.72
N LEU A 617 10.96 -30.85 -22.96
CA LEU A 617 11.23 -30.08 -24.19
C LEU A 617 10.13 -29.07 -24.56
N ALA A 618 9.07 -28.99 -23.76
CA ALA A 618 7.98 -28.07 -23.97
C ALA A 618 8.42 -26.62 -23.69
N SER A 619 7.81 -25.68 -24.42
CA SER A 619 8.01 -24.25 -24.20
C SER A 619 6.66 -23.54 -24.15
N CYS A 620 6.60 -22.52 -23.31
CA CYS A 620 5.44 -21.66 -23.17
C CYS A 620 5.77 -20.28 -23.75
N SER A 621 4.82 -19.68 -24.48
CA SER A 621 5.01 -18.36 -25.07
C SER A 621 4.84 -17.20 -24.09
N ASP A 622 3.96 -17.36 -23.11
CA ASP A 622 3.63 -16.32 -22.14
C ASP A 622 3.19 -16.95 -20.83
N SER A 623 3.90 -16.63 -19.76
CA SER A 623 3.68 -17.13 -18.41
C SER A 623 3.82 -15.98 -17.43
N ASN A 624 3.10 -16.07 -16.31
CA ASN A 624 3.25 -15.13 -15.21
C ASN A 624 3.43 -15.92 -13.91
N ILE A 625 4.65 -15.89 -13.38
CA ILE A 625 5.01 -16.67 -12.19
C ILE A 625 5.51 -15.72 -11.11
N ILE A 626 5.04 -15.91 -9.89
CA ILE A 626 5.50 -15.14 -8.73
C ILE A 626 6.31 -16.07 -7.83
N VAL A 627 7.53 -15.69 -7.48
CA VAL A 627 8.42 -16.45 -6.60
C VAL A 627 8.61 -15.66 -5.31
N ILE A 628 8.35 -16.34 -4.18
CA ILE A 628 8.54 -15.84 -2.83
C ILE A 628 9.57 -16.76 -2.17
N PRO A 629 10.75 -16.25 -1.76
CA PRO A 629 11.84 -17.06 -1.23
C PRO A 629 11.63 -17.44 0.24
N ASP A 630 10.40 -17.77 0.62
CA ASP A 630 9.99 -18.15 1.97
C ASP A 630 8.83 -19.14 1.90
N GLN A 631 9.09 -20.38 2.32
CA GLN A 631 8.08 -21.45 2.35
C GLN A 631 7.16 -21.40 3.59
N TYR A 632 7.48 -20.60 4.60
CA TYR A 632 6.76 -20.54 5.86
C TYR A 632 5.88 -19.31 6.00
N PHE A 633 5.85 -18.40 5.02
CA PHE A 633 5.11 -17.14 5.15
C PHE A 633 3.58 -17.31 5.35
N LEU A 634 3.02 -18.50 5.13
CA LEU A 634 1.62 -18.84 5.45
C LEU A 634 1.45 -19.79 6.64
N ASN A 635 2.54 -20.16 7.29
CA ASN A 635 2.50 -21.13 8.36
C ASN A 635 1.70 -20.58 9.56
N THR A 636 0.81 -21.41 10.08
CA THR A 636 -0.14 -21.05 11.14
C THR A 636 0.57 -20.71 12.44
N LEU A 637 1.57 -21.50 12.82
CA LEU A 637 2.34 -21.33 14.04
C LEU A 637 3.17 -20.03 13.97
N MET A 638 3.79 -19.74 12.83
CA MET A 638 4.55 -18.50 12.61
C MET A 638 3.67 -17.25 12.70
N THR A 639 2.48 -17.31 12.09
CA THR A 639 1.49 -16.24 12.17
C THR A 639 1.05 -15.99 13.61
N GLY A 640 1.00 -17.04 14.44
CA GLY A 640 0.70 -16.95 15.87
C GLY A 640 1.71 -16.10 16.65
N TYR A 641 3.00 -16.17 16.32
CA TYR A 641 4.04 -15.40 17.03
C TYR A 641 4.00 -13.89 16.75
N ILE A 642 3.48 -13.48 15.58
CA ILE A 642 3.41 -12.07 15.16
C ILE A 642 2.04 -11.42 15.39
N GLY A 643 0.99 -12.21 15.64
CA GLY A 643 -0.39 -11.75 15.56
C GLY A 643 -0.91 -10.88 16.71
N GLY A 644 -0.30 -10.90 17.90
CA GLY A 644 -0.87 -10.25 19.09
C GLY A 644 -2.33 -10.67 19.36
N ASP A 645 -3.12 -9.80 20.01
CA ASP A 645 -4.53 -10.09 20.35
C ASP A 645 -5.48 -10.21 19.13
N PHE A 646 -5.07 -9.73 17.94
CA PHE A 646 -5.94 -9.59 16.77
C PHE A 646 -5.50 -10.40 15.53
N GLY A 647 -4.36 -11.08 15.57
CA GLY A 647 -3.78 -11.81 14.43
C GLY A 647 -3.19 -10.88 13.35
N ASP A 648 -2.14 -11.33 12.65
CA ASP A 648 -1.59 -10.64 11.46
C ASP A 648 -1.92 -11.44 10.20
N TYR A 649 -2.93 -11.00 9.45
CA TYR A 649 -3.43 -11.71 8.27
C TYR A 649 -2.96 -11.11 6.94
N ARG A 650 -2.00 -10.17 6.97
CA ARG A 650 -1.54 -9.45 5.76
C ARG A 650 -0.99 -10.41 4.69
N ASN A 651 -0.35 -11.50 5.11
CA ASN A 651 0.21 -12.52 4.22
C ASN A 651 -0.90 -13.23 3.41
N PHE A 652 -2.03 -13.54 4.05
CA PHE A 652 -3.17 -14.19 3.40
C PHE A 652 -3.88 -13.26 2.41
N GLU A 653 -3.99 -11.98 2.74
CA GLU A 653 -4.56 -10.98 1.83
C GLU A 653 -3.66 -10.74 0.62
N PHE A 654 -2.34 -10.71 0.81
CA PHE A 654 -1.38 -10.62 -0.28
C PHE A 654 -1.51 -11.78 -1.27
N ILE A 655 -1.63 -13.02 -0.79
CA ILE A 655 -1.84 -14.18 -1.66
C ILE A 655 -3.15 -14.09 -2.42
N SER A 656 -4.23 -13.70 -1.75
CA SER A 656 -5.55 -13.61 -2.39
C SER A 656 -5.50 -12.64 -3.58
N ASN A 657 -4.85 -11.49 -3.39
CA ASN A 657 -4.61 -10.52 -4.46
C ASN A 657 -3.74 -11.08 -5.59
N CYS A 658 -2.65 -11.80 -5.25
CA CYS A 658 -1.77 -12.41 -6.26
C CYS A 658 -2.51 -13.47 -7.08
N LEU A 659 -3.26 -14.37 -6.43
CA LEU A 659 -4.03 -15.42 -7.09
C LEU A 659 -5.10 -14.85 -8.03
N LEU A 660 -5.79 -13.77 -7.62
CA LEU A 660 -6.73 -13.06 -8.48
C LEU A 660 -6.02 -12.48 -9.71
N ASN A 661 -4.89 -11.80 -9.54
CA ASN A 661 -4.10 -11.28 -10.65
C ASN A 661 -3.65 -12.39 -11.61
N LEU A 662 -3.17 -13.53 -11.08
CA LEU A 662 -2.73 -14.67 -11.88
C LEU A 662 -3.89 -15.36 -12.61
N ALA A 663 -5.10 -15.31 -12.06
CA ALA A 663 -6.32 -15.76 -12.73
C ALA A 663 -6.83 -14.79 -13.81
N GLY A 664 -6.14 -13.64 -14.04
CA GLY A 664 -6.55 -12.61 -15.00
C GLY A 664 -7.52 -11.56 -14.43
N GLU A 665 -7.72 -11.55 -13.10
CA GLU A 665 -8.74 -10.76 -12.41
C GLU A 665 -8.18 -9.55 -11.69
N SER A 666 -7.38 -8.76 -12.41
CA SER A 666 -6.70 -7.59 -11.85
C SER A 666 -7.64 -6.50 -11.35
N GLU A 667 -8.79 -6.29 -12.01
CA GLU A 667 -9.81 -5.34 -11.56
C GLU A 667 -10.45 -5.80 -10.22
N LEU A 668 -10.63 -7.11 -9.97
CA LEU A 668 -11.12 -7.65 -8.69
C LEU A 668 -10.07 -7.57 -7.58
N ALA A 669 -8.80 -7.85 -7.89
CA ALA A 669 -7.70 -7.67 -6.94
C ALA A 669 -7.56 -6.19 -6.52
N GLU A 670 -7.73 -5.26 -7.45
CA GLU A 670 -7.73 -3.83 -7.12
C GLU A 670 -8.88 -3.48 -6.16
N LEU A 671 -10.06 -4.07 -6.31
CA LEU A 671 -11.19 -3.87 -5.40
C LEU A 671 -10.94 -4.38 -3.99
N GLN A 672 -10.33 -5.56 -3.84
CA GLN A 672 -9.96 -6.08 -2.51
C GLN A 672 -9.04 -5.07 -1.78
N SER A 673 -8.07 -4.52 -2.51
CA SER A 673 -7.16 -3.50 -1.98
C SER A 673 -7.75 -2.07 -1.89
N LYS A 674 -8.97 -1.81 -2.37
CA LYS A 674 -9.55 -0.46 -2.42
C LYS A 674 -9.89 0.09 -1.03
N THR A 675 -10.11 -0.78 -0.06
CA THR A 675 -10.45 -0.38 1.32
C THR A 675 -9.24 -0.17 2.22
N THR A 676 -8.04 -0.46 1.72
CA THR A 676 -6.81 -0.31 2.48
C THR A 676 -6.42 1.17 2.53
N LYS A 677 -6.60 1.79 3.70
CA LYS A 677 -6.00 3.10 4.00
C LYS A 677 -4.71 2.84 4.76
N ASP A 678 -3.57 3.24 4.17
CA ASP A 678 -2.34 3.33 4.95
C ASP A 678 -2.46 4.49 5.94
N THR A 679 -2.80 4.14 7.18
CA THR A 679 -2.90 5.08 8.30
C THR A 679 -1.60 5.18 9.10
N SER A 680 -0.55 4.50 8.67
CA SER A 680 0.72 4.44 9.40
C SER A 680 1.51 5.75 9.30
N LEU A 681 2.41 5.94 10.26
CA LEU A 681 3.27 7.11 10.36
C LEU A 681 4.60 6.87 9.60
N TYR A 682 4.53 6.61 8.31
CA TYR A 682 5.69 6.15 7.51
C TYR A 682 6.65 7.27 7.04
N LYS A 683 6.26 8.55 7.08
CA LYS A 683 7.06 9.63 6.45
C LYS A 683 8.34 9.98 7.20
N VAL A 684 8.47 9.58 8.47
CA VAL A 684 9.62 9.92 9.31
C VAL A 684 10.20 8.62 9.86
N THR A 685 11.33 8.22 9.30
CA THR A 685 12.02 6.97 9.67
C THR A 685 13.13 7.19 10.72
N ASP A 686 13.70 8.39 10.81
CA ASP A 686 14.73 8.72 11.81
C ASP A 686 14.11 9.09 13.18
N VAL A 687 14.59 8.43 14.24
CA VAL A 687 14.15 8.61 15.62
C VAL A 687 14.41 10.05 16.11
N GLN A 688 15.57 10.64 15.77
CA GLN A 688 15.88 12.00 16.23
C GLN A 688 14.99 13.04 15.54
N GLN A 689 14.77 12.89 14.24
CA GLN A 689 13.84 13.72 13.49
C GLN A 689 12.40 13.59 14.01
N PHE A 690 11.95 12.37 14.34
CA PHE A 690 10.63 12.11 14.91
C PHE A 690 10.43 12.84 16.24
N LEU A 691 11.41 12.78 17.16
CA LEU A 691 11.35 13.47 18.45
C LEU A 691 11.30 14.99 18.29
N LYS A 692 12.07 15.56 17.35
CA LYS A 692 12.05 17.00 17.02
C LYS A 692 10.69 17.43 16.48
N LEU A 693 10.14 16.69 15.52
CA LEU A 693 8.84 16.99 14.92
C LEU A 693 7.70 16.84 15.93
N ARG A 694 7.73 15.82 16.79
CA ARG A 694 6.77 15.65 17.90
C ARG A 694 6.74 16.87 18.81
N LEU A 695 7.91 17.35 19.24
CA LEU A 695 8.02 18.51 20.11
C LEU A 695 7.51 19.78 19.41
N LEU A 696 7.84 19.96 18.13
CA LEU A 696 7.33 21.06 17.30
C LEU A 696 5.80 21.06 17.21
N VAL A 697 5.19 19.89 16.99
CA VAL A 697 3.73 19.73 16.91
C VAL A 697 3.08 20.12 18.24
N TYR A 698 3.61 19.65 19.37
CA TYR A 698 3.11 20.05 20.69
C TYR A 698 3.23 21.54 20.95
N ILE A 699 4.33 22.20 20.56
CA ILE A 699 4.50 23.65 20.69
C ILE A 699 3.46 24.39 19.86
N ILE A 700 3.28 24.01 18.59
CA ILE A 700 2.32 24.70 17.71
C ILE A 700 0.90 24.58 18.26
N ILE A 701 0.52 23.37 18.69
CA ILE A 701 -0.85 23.07 19.11
C ILE A 701 -1.17 23.65 20.49
N PHE A 702 -0.30 23.45 21.48
CA PHE A 702 -0.59 23.81 22.87
C PHE A 702 -0.07 25.19 23.28
N ALA A 703 0.86 25.79 22.53
CA ALA A 703 1.36 27.14 22.81
C ALA A 703 0.96 28.15 21.72
N VAL A 704 1.32 27.90 20.45
CA VAL A 704 1.15 28.90 19.38
C VAL A 704 -0.33 29.17 19.09
N ILE A 705 -1.16 28.15 18.90
CA ILE A 705 -2.59 28.33 18.62
C ILE A 705 -3.31 29.09 19.76
N PRO A 706 -3.15 28.73 21.05
CA PRO A 706 -3.67 29.51 22.16
C PRO A 706 -3.17 30.96 22.19
N LEU A 707 -1.88 31.20 21.92
CA LEU A 707 -1.31 32.54 21.84
C LEU A 707 -1.91 33.36 20.69
N VAL A 708 -2.17 32.75 19.53
CA VAL A 708 -2.86 33.40 18.41
C VAL A 708 -4.25 33.84 18.84
N TYR A 709 -5.00 33.01 19.57
CA TYR A 709 -6.30 33.45 20.10
C TYR A 709 -6.18 34.63 21.06
N VAL A 710 -5.17 34.63 21.94
CA VAL A 710 -4.90 35.75 22.87
C VAL A 710 -4.54 37.01 22.10
N ALA A 711 -3.70 36.92 21.07
CA ALA A 711 -3.31 38.03 20.22
C ALA A 711 -4.50 38.61 19.44
N LEU A 712 -5.35 37.74 18.87
CA LEU A 712 -6.59 38.16 18.19
C LEU A 712 -7.55 38.86 19.15
N TRP A 713 -7.68 38.32 20.35
CA TRP A 713 -8.48 38.96 21.39
C TRP A 713 -7.92 40.33 21.78
N TRP A 714 -6.59 40.45 21.92
CA TRP A 714 -5.92 41.71 22.21
C TRP A 714 -6.10 42.75 21.10
N LEU A 715 -5.93 42.36 19.83
CA LEU A 715 -6.19 43.19 18.66
C LEU A 715 -7.65 43.65 18.58
N SER A 716 -8.59 42.81 19.01
CA SER A 716 -10.00 43.20 19.08
C SER A 716 -10.27 44.29 20.13
N LEU A 717 -9.46 44.36 21.19
CA LEU A 717 -9.54 45.36 22.25
C LEU A 717 -8.87 46.69 21.87
N SER A 718 -7.80 46.66 21.08
CA SER A 718 -7.04 47.86 20.69
C SER A 718 -7.71 48.70 19.60
N ASN A 719 -8.85 48.26 19.05
CA ASN A 719 -9.60 48.99 18.04
C ASN A 719 -10.22 50.30 18.59
N PRO A 720 -9.87 51.49 18.04
CA PRO A 720 -10.32 52.79 18.56
C PRO A 720 -11.84 53.01 18.43
N CYS A 721 -12.53 52.25 17.57
CA CYS A 721 -13.99 52.27 17.47
C CYS A 721 -14.69 51.70 18.72
N HIS A 722 -14.07 50.71 19.38
CA HIS A 722 -14.63 50.14 20.61
C HIS A 722 -14.48 51.09 21.80
N TYR A 723 -13.42 51.90 21.79
CA TYR A 723 -13.14 52.95 22.79
C TYR A 723 -14.06 54.16 22.60
N ARG A 724 -14.17 54.72 21.38
CA ARG A 724 -15.07 55.86 21.07
C ARG A 724 -16.55 55.55 21.29
N ALA A 725 -17.02 54.33 20.97
CA ALA A 725 -18.40 53.93 21.26
C ALA A 725 -18.67 53.78 22.77
N ARG A 726 -17.65 53.43 23.56
CA ARG A 726 -17.72 53.38 25.03
C ARG A 726 -17.77 54.78 25.64
N GLU A 727 -16.97 55.72 25.13
CA GLU A 727 -16.99 57.12 25.53
C GLU A 727 -18.31 57.83 25.16
N LEU A 728 -18.80 57.66 23.93
CA LEU A 728 -20.09 58.23 23.50
C LEU A 728 -21.28 57.69 24.32
N CYS A 729 -21.24 56.42 24.72
CA CYS A 729 -22.24 55.82 25.61
C CYS A 729 -22.11 56.32 27.06
N HIS A 730 -20.89 56.48 27.59
CA HIS A 730 -20.66 57.07 28.92
C HIS A 730 -21.06 58.54 28.99
N TYR A 731 -20.87 59.30 27.90
CA TYR A 731 -21.25 60.71 27.80
C TYR A 731 -22.78 60.89 27.76
N ARG A 732 -23.51 60.05 26.99
CA ARG A 732 -24.98 60.03 26.99
C ARG A 732 -25.59 59.56 28.31
N ALA A 733 -24.94 58.62 29.01
CA ALA A 733 -25.41 58.12 30.31
C ALA A 733 -25.28 59.16 31.45
N ARG A 734 -24.29 60.07 31.37
CA ARG A 734 -24.12 61.15 32.37
C ARG A 734 -25.06 62.35 32.16
N HIS A 735 -25.56 62.58 30.95
CA HIS A 735 -26.37 63.76 30.61
C HIS A 735 -27.83 63.44 30.23
N GLY A 736 -28.38 62.36 30.80
CA GLY A 736 -29.65 61.73 30.41
C GLY A 736 -30.94 62.56 30.50
N ASN A 737 -30.90 63.87 30.79
CA ASN A 737 -32.10 64.71 30.90
C ASN A 737 -32.05 66.08 30.19
N LEU A 738 -31.00 66.42 29.42
CA LEU A 738 -30.84 67.80 28.90
C LEU A 738 -30.76 67.97 27.38
N LEU A 739 -31.07 66.95 26.57
CA LEU A 739 -30.94 67.07 25.11
C LEU A 739 -32.21 66.64 24.37
N ARG A 740 -33.22 67.52 24.40
CA ARG A 740 -34.33 67.50 23.43
C ARG A 740 -34.11 68.43 22.22
N ASP A 741 -33.13 69.34 22.25
CA ASP A 741 -33.02 70.42 21.23
C ASP A 741 -31.71 70.56 20.45
N TYR A 742 -30.73 69.65 20.55
CA TYR A 742 -29.55 69.74 19.69
C TYR A 742 -29.73 68.99 18.36
N ARG A 743 -30.23 69.71 17.34
CA ARG A 743 -29.91 69.41 15.92
C ARG A 743 -28.46 69.80 15.67
N VAL A 744 -27.55 68.82 15.67
CA VAL A 744 -26.19 69.02 15.18
C VAL A 744 -26.22 69.03 13.64
N LYS A 745 -25.89 70.18 13.04
CA LYS A 745 -25.64 70.35 11.60
C LYS A 745 -24.48 69.44 11.17
N PRO A 746 -24.48 68.91 9.93
CA PRO A 746 -23.37 68.12 9.42
C PRO A 746 -22.21 69.08 9.06
N GLU A 747 -21.13 69.03 9.81
CA GLU A 747 -19.88 69.69 9.44
C GLU A 747 -19.01 68.71 8.63
N ASN A 748 -18.40 69.23 7.58
CA ASN A 748 -17.61 68.54 6.58
C ASN A 748 -16.50 67.66 7.19
N ASP A 749 -16.65 66.35 7.11
CA ASP A 749 -15.52 65.40 7.12
C ASP A 749 -15.58 64.54 5.86
N ARG A 750 -15.11 65.12 4.74
CA ARG A 750 -14.74 64.38 3.54
C ARG A 750 -13.43 63.64 3.84
N ASN A 751 -13.50 62.46 4.49
CA ASN A 751 -12.53 61.36 4.40
C ASN A 751 -12.81 60.24 5.42
N ILE A 752 -14.05 59.74 5.46
CA ILE A 752 -14.38 58.54 6.25
C ILE A 752 -14.98 57.50 5.30
N MET A 753 -14.15 56.56 4.84
CA MET A 753 -14.63 55.30 4.25
C MET A 753 -15.61 54.61 5.22
N PRO A 754 -16.69 53.99 4.74
CA PRO A 754 -17.77 53.52 5.60
C PRO A 754 -17.32 52.38 6.53
N ASN A 755 -17.76 52.47 7.80
CA ASN A 755 -17.37 51.65 8.96
C ASN A 755 -17.64 50.12 8.84
N ASN A 756 -18.35 49.66 7.80
CA ASN A 756 -18.51 48.23 7.51
C ASN A 756 -17.28 47.63 6.81
N ASP A 757 -16.51 48.45 6.11
CA ASP A 757 -15.41 47.96 5.27
C ASP A 757 -14.14 47.65 6.08
N ARG A 758 -13.95 48.27 7.27
CA ARG A 758 -12.75 48.06 8.11
C ARG A 758 -12.75 46.77 8.91
N ILE A 759 -13.92 46.31 9.37
CA ILE A 759 -14.05 44.98 10.00
C ILE A 759 -13.89 43.90 8.92
N GLY A 760 -14.47 44.13 7.73
CA GLY A 760 -14.21 43.33 6.55
C GLY A 760 -12.72 43.28 6.22
N PHE A 761 -12.01 44.42 6.25
CA PHE A 761 -10.59 44.53 5.96
C PHE A 761 -9.71 43.77 6.97
N ILE A 762 -10.05 43.79 8.26
CA ILE A 762 -9.30 43.04 9.29
C ILE A 762 -9.57 41.54 9.17
N ILE A 763 -10.81 41.13 8.86
CA ILE A 763 -11.13 39.73 8.58
C ILE A 763 -10.45 39.27 7.29
N ILE A 764 -10.40 40.12 6.25
CA ILE A 764 -9.70 39.86 4.99
C ILE A 764 -8.20 39.80 5.22
N LEU A 765 -7.61 40.70 6.02
CA LEU A 765 -6.19 40.71 6.35
C LEU A 765 -5.82 39.52 7.25
N PHE A 766 -6.71 39.09 8.15
CA PHE A 766 -6.56 37.88 8.94
C PHE A 766 -6.68 36.62 8.07
N LEU A 767 -7.69 36.57 7.19
CA LEU A 767 -7.80 35.53 6.18
C LEU A 767 -6.59 35.56 5.27
N LEU A 768 -6.01 36.71 4.93
CA LEU A 768 -4.80 36.81 4.11
C LEU A 768 -3.56 36.33 4.86
N ILE A 769 -3.34 36.78 6.10
CA ILE A 769 -2.17 36.39 6.90
C ILE A 769 -2.25 34.91 7.27
N PHE A 770 -3.44 34.42 7.61
CA PHE A 770 -3.66 33.01 7.85
C PHE A 770 -3.59 32.21 6.55
N PHE A 771 -4.16 32.68 5.44
CA PHE A 771 -4.06 32.05 4.12
C PHE A 771 -2.60 32.01 3.66
N ILE A 772 -1.80 33.04 3.94
CA ILE A 772 -0.36 33.10 3.71
C ILE A 772 0.37 32.15 4.65
N LEU A 773 -0.01 32.03 5.93
CA LEU A 773 0.59 31.08 6.87
C LEU A 773 0.23 29.63 6.53
N THR A 774 -1.00 29.37 6.10
CA THR A 774 -1.44 28.06 5.61
C THR A 774 -0.94 27.80 4.21
N GLU A 775 -0.73 28.80 3.35
CA GLU A 775 -0.02 28.64 2.09
C GLU A 775 1.46 28.43 2.35
N LEU A 776 2.07 29.07 3.34
CA LEU A 776 3.45 28.79 3.73
C LEU A 776 3.55 27.37 4.29
N LEU A 777 2.61 26.96 5.15
CA LEU A 777 2.54 25.59 5.68
C LEU A 777 2.23 24.59 4.57
N TYR A 778 1.33 24.93 3.65
CA TYR A 778 1.01 24.13 2.48
C TYR A 778 2.18 24.12 1.50
N LEU A 779 2.96 25.19 1.35
CA LEU A 779 4.16 25.20 0.52
C LEU A 779 5.31 24.48 1.23
N THR A 780 5.36 24.41 2.56
CA THR A 780 6.39 23.60 3.26
C THR A 780 6.00 22.12 3.37
N VAL A 781 4.70 21.79 3.40
CA VAL A 781 4.18 20.41 3.56
C VAL A 781 3.69 19.79 2.24
N PHE A 782 3.15 20.60 1.34
CA PHE A 782 2.58 20.26 0.02
C PHE A 782 3.24 20.99 -1.17
N SER A 783 4.29 21.82 -0.98
CA SER A 783 5.27 21.80 -2.07
C SER A 783 5.67 20.34 -2.09
N LYS A 784 5.39 19.68 -3.22
CA LYS A 784 6.28 18.63 -3.67
C LYS A 784 7.65 19.17 -3.31
N THR A 785 8.37 18.52 -2.40
CA THR A 785 9.83 18.54 -2.42
C THR A 785 10.13 18.51 -3.89
N GLY A 786 10.50 19.67 -4.43
CA GLY A 786 10.42 19.86 -5.85
C GLY A 786 11.28 18.76 -6.40
N GLU A 787 10.66 17.79 -7.08
CA GLU A 787 11.22 17.35 -8.34
C GLU A 787 11.41 18.65 -9.10
N LYS A 788 12.57 19.31 -8.85
CA LYS A 788 13.20 20.20 -9.80
C LYS A 788 12.90 19.50 -11.10
N LYS A 789 12.13 20.11 -12.00
CA LYS A 789 11.95 19.59 -13.35
C LYS A 789 13.36 19.28 -13.82
N ARG A 790 13.75 18.01 -13.69
CA ARG A 790 15.16 17.65 -13.75
C ARG A 790 15.43 17.84 -15.21
N HIS A 791 16.33 18.76 -15.55
CA HIS A 791 16.61 19.06 -16.95
C HIS A 791 17.01 17.75 -17.63
N GLN A 792 16.11 17.26 -18.47
CA GLN A 792 16.32 16.08 -19.30
C GLN A 792 17.11 16.54 -20.52
N GLN A 793 18.23 15.85 -20.78
CA GLN A 793 19.07 16.07 -21.94
C GLN A 793 19.19 14.76 -22.68
N GLU A 794 18.92 14.78 -23.99
CA GLU A 794 19.25 13.67 -24.87
C GLU A 794 20.74 13.70 -25.17
N ILE A 795 21.45 12.66 -24.76
CA ILE A 795 22.88 12.50 -24.99
C ILE A 795 23.09 11.19 -25.73
N GLN A 796 23.86 11.25 -26.82
CA GLN A 796 24.38 10.09 -27.53
C GLN A 796 25.79 9.83 -26.99
N LEU A 797 26.07 8.60 -26.53
CA LEU A 797 27.35 8.30 -25.88
C LEU A 797 28.47 8.12 -26.91
N LEU A 798 28.20 7.43 -28.02
CA LEU A 798 29.14 7.22 -29.12
C LEU A 798 28.48 7.54 -30.47
N HIS A 799 29.22 8.14 -31.41
CA HIS A 799 28.69 8.41 -32.75
C HIS A 799 28.68 7.12 -33.60
N GLU A 800 27.61 6.87 -34.36
CA GLU A 800 27.43 5.61 -35.14
C GLU A 800 28.58 5.31 -36.10
N ALA A 801 29.21 6.34 -36.67
CA ALA A 801 30.35 6.21 -37.57
C ALA A 801 31.61 5.61 -36.90
N ASP A 802 31.75 5.78 -35.58
CA ASP A 802 32.94 5.39 -34.83
C ASP A 802 32.94 3.90 -34.42
N ILE A 803 31.79 3.23 -34.44
CA ILE A 803 31.65 1.81 -34.02
C ILE A 803 32.57 0.89 -34.83
N SER A 804 32.71 1.16 -36.14
CA SER A 804 33.53 0.34 -37.04
C SER A 804 35.03 0.40 -36.74
N GLN A 805 35.48 1.44 -36.04
CA GLN A 805 36.88 1.76 -35.76
C GLN A 805 37.31 1.38 -34.33
N ILE A 806 36.42 0.79 -33.52
CA ILE A 806 36.73 0.31 -32.16
C ILE A 806 37.55 -0.99 -32.25
N ASP A 807 38.71 -0.99 -31.59
CA ASP A 807 39.67 -2.10 -31.54
C ASP A 807 39.82 -2.74 -30.15
N GLY A 808 39.37 -2.06 -29.09
CA GLY A 808 39.34 -2.62 -27.73
C GLY A 808 38.35 -1.96 -26.76
N ILE A 809 37.91 -2.73 -25.77
CA ILE A 809 37.08 -2.26 -24.64
C ILE A 809 37.67 -2.82 -23.35
N ILE A 810 37.71 -2.01 -22.30
CA ILE A 810 38.03 -2.47 -20.95
C ILE A 810 36.86 -2.16 -20.04
N ILE A 811 36.35 -3.17 -19.33
CA ILE A 811 35.30 -3.03 -18.31
C ILE A 811 35.94 -3.35 -16.96
N GLN A 812 35.91 -2.42 -16.01
CA GLN A 812 36.55 -2.58 -14.70
C GLN A 812 35.57 -2.22 -13.58
N GLY A 813 35.55 -3.02 -12.51
CA GLY A 813 34.77 -2.74 -11.30
C GLY A 813 35.59 -3.13 -10.07
N GLY A 814 36.09 -2.15 -9.33
CA GLY A 814 37.01 -2.41 -8.21
C GLY A 814 38.34 -3.00 -8.69
N GLU A 815 38.75 -4.11 -8.08
CA GLU A 815 39.99 -4.84 -8.41
C GLU A 815 39.83 -5.78 -9.62
N GLU A 816 38.60 -6.13 -10.01
CA GLU A 816 38.33 -7.04 -11.12
C GLU A 816 38.08 -6.29 -12.44
N GLY A 817 38.52 -6.86 -13.56
CA GLY A 817 38.29 -6.25 -14.87
C GLY A 817 38.40 -7.23 -16.04
N LEU A 818 37.82 -6.83 -17.16
CA LEU A 818 37.79 -7.57 -18.40
C LEU A 818 38.38 -6.75 -19.54
N ILE A 819 39.20 -7.38 -20.36
CA ILE A 819 39.81 -6.80 -21.56
C ILE A 819 39.21 -7.48 -22.79
N PHE A 820 38.62 -6.69 -23.66
CA PHE A 820 38.15 -7.10 -24.97
C PHE A 820 39.11 -6.58 -26.04
N THR A 821 39.66 -7.49 -26.86
CA THR A 821 40.52 -7.13 -28.00
C THR A 821 39.96 -7.68 -29.30
N ARG A 822 39.98 -6.86 -30.34
CA ARG A 822 39.53 -7.27 -31.68
C ARG A 822 40.71 -7.78 -32.50
N LYS A 823 40.67 -9.06 -32.91
CA LYS A 823 41.62 -9.64 -33.87
C LYS A 823 40.86 -10.19 -35.08
N ASN A 824 41.09 -9.61 -36.25
CA ASN A 824 40.33 -9.90 -37.48
C ASN A 824 38.82 -9.68 -37.29
N ASN A 825 38.00 -10.74 -37.46
CA ASN A 825 36.54 -10.71 -37.29
C ASN A 825 36.06 -11.25 -35.92
N MET A 826 36.97 -11.54 -34.97
CA MET A 826 36.60 -12.10 -33.67
C MET A 826 36.98 -11.17 -32.51
N TRP A 827 36.12 -11.15 -31.49
CA TRP A 827 36.37 -10.50 -30.22
C TRP A 827 36.91 -11.52 -29.23
N LEU A 828 38.05 -11.18 -28.62
CA LEU A 828 38.71 -11.99 -27.60
C LEU A 828 38.55 -11.30 -26.25
N LEU A 829 38.15 -12.07 -25.25
CA LEU A 829 37.99 -11.69 -23.86
C LEU A 829 39.14 -12.26 -23.03
N ALA A 830 39.73 -11.44 -22.16
CA ALA A 830 40.68 -11.87 -21.14
C ALA A 830 40.37 -11.19 -19.81
N ASN A 831 40.80 -11.81 -18.71
CA ASN A 831 40.79 -11.15 -17.41
C ASN A 831 41.94 -10.13 -17.34
N LEU A 832 41.72 -9.01 -16.64
CA LEU A 832 42.73 -7.97 -16.43
C LEU A 832 43.98 -8.53 -15.73
N ASP A 833 43.82 -9.51 -14.84
CA ASP A 833 44.91 -10.13 -14.07
C ASP A 833 45.74 -11.16 -14.87
N ASP A 834 45.16 -11.76 -15.92
CA ASP A 834 45.85 -12.69 -16.82
C ASP A 834 45.52 -12.40 -18.30
N PRO A 835 46.15 -11.36 -18.88
CA PRO A 835 45.84 -10.89 -20.23
C PRO A 835 46.27 -11.86 -21.35
N ASN A 836 47.05 -12.90 -21.02
CA ASN A 836 47.52 -13.88 -22.00
C ASN A 836 46.52 -15.03 -22.21
N ASN A 837 45.59 -15.24 -21.28
CA ASN A 837 44.57 -16.28 -21.37
C ASN A 837 43.29 -15.72 -22.02
N THR A 838 43.21 -15.83 -23.35
CA THR A 838 42.13 -15.22 -24.14
C THR A 838 41.10 -16.25 -24.58
N ILE A 839 39.82 -15.92 -24.44
CA ILE A 839 38.64 -16.74 -24.76
C ILE A 839 37.75 -15.99 -25.78
N PRO A 840 37.01 -16.65 -26.68
CA PRO A 840 36.05 -15.96 -27.55
C PRO A 840 34.93 -15.27 -26.75
N ALA A 841 34.64 -14.00 -27.09
CA ALA A 841 33.56 -13.22 -26.49
C ALA A 841 32.24 -13.36 -27.27
N ASP A 842 31.10 -13.25 -26.59
CA ASP A 842 29.78 -13.22 -27.22
C ASP A 842 29.63 -11.99 -28.14
N THR A 843 29.65 -12.26 -29.44
CA THR A 843 29.57 -11.25 -30.50
C THR A 843 28.22 -10.54 -30.56
N ASN A 844 27.12 -11.21 -30.20
CA ASN A 844 25.78 -10.60 -30.21
C ASN A 844 25.63 -9.64 -29.04
N ARG A 845 26.14 -10.02 -27.86
CA ARG A 845 26.13 -9.15 -26.67
C ARG A 845 26.99 -7.91 -26.87
N LEU A 846 28.18 -8.06 -27.46
CA LEU A 846 29.02 -6.91 -27.84
C LEU A 846 28.36 -6.02 -28.91
N ALA A 847 27.68 -6.61 -29.90
CA ALA A 847 26.92 -5.83 -30.87
C ALA A 847 25.78 -5.03 -30.22
N GLN A 848 25.05 -5.62 -29.27
CA GLN A 848 24.01 -4.91 -28.51
C GLN A 848 24.58 -3.79 -27.64
N LEU A 849 25.75 -4.00 -27.02
CA LEU A 849 26.47 -2.94 -26.30
C LEU A 849 26.78 -1.76 -27.23
N PHE A 850 27.29 -2.02 -28.44
CA PHE A 850 27.58 -0.95 -29.41
C PHE A 850 26.33 -0.21 -29.88
N VAL A 851 25.23 -0.93 -30.13
CA VAL A 851 23.93 -0.32 -30.47
C VAL A 851 23.44 0.58 -29.33
N ASN A 852 23.55 0.13 -28.08
CA ASN A 852 23.16 0.92 -26.91
C ASN A 852 24.08 2.12 -26.65
N LEU A 853 25.37 2.02 -26.97
CA LEU A 853 26.29 3.16 -26.92
C LEU A 853 25.95 4.20 -28.01
N ALA A 854 25.47 3.75 -29.16
CA ALA A 854 25.12 4.60 -30.28
C ALA A 854 23.71 5.20 -30.20
N SER A 855 22.80 4.62 -29.42
CA SER A 855 21.44 5.15 -29.25
C SER A 855 21.43 6.44 -28.42
N LYS A 856 20.43 7.30 -28.69
CA LYS A 856 20.19 8.52 -27.90
C LYS A 856 19.46 8.19 -26.61
N HIS A 857 20.03 8.58 -25.48
CA HIS A 857 19.47 8.34 -24.16
C HIS A 857 19.00 9.63 -23.50
N VAL A 858 17.78 9.62 -22.93
CA VAL A 858 17.22 10.76 -22.21
C VAL A 858 17.73 10.75 -20.77
N MET A 859 18.79 11.49 -20.50
CA MET A 859 19.44 11.54 -19.20
C MET A 859 18.88 12.66 -18.33
N THR A 860 18.75 12.38 -17.04
CA THR A 860 18.12 13.31 -16.11
C THR A 860 19.17 13.89 -15.15
N LYS A 861 19.44 15.20 -15.19
CA LYS A 861 20.48 15.81 -14.35
C LYS A 861 20.17 15.70 -12.86
N SER A 862 21.07 15.07 -12.09
CA SER A 862 20.96 14.85 -10.64
C SER A 862 21.80 15.84 -9.83
N GLY A 863 23.03 16.14 -10.25
CA GLY A 863 23.97 16.97 -9.47
C GLY A 863 25.10 17.59 -10.28
N LYS A 864 25.97 18.36 -9.62
CA LYS A 864 27.29 18.77 -10.16
C LYS A 864 28.34 17.74 -9.75
N LYS A 865 29.39 17.58 -10.56
CA LYS A 865 30.48 16.64 -10.32
C LYS A 865 31.52 17.28 -9.38
N ASP A 866 31.43 16.98 -8.08
CA ASP A 866 32.39 17.36 -7.03
C ASP A 866 32.87 16.11 -6.26
N SER A 867 34.05 16.14 -5.61
CA SER A 867 34.68 14.96 -5.00
C SER A 867 33.83 14.24 -3.95
N GLU A 868 33.06 14.97 -3.14
CA GLU A 868 32.13 14.38 -2.16
C GLU A 868 30.96 13.68 -2.86
N THR A 869 30.42 14.29 -3.93
CA THR A 869 29.27 13.73 -4.67
C THR A 869 29.66 12.51 -5.51
N THR A 870 30.87 12.47 -6.07
CA THR A 870 31.36 11.30 -6.81
C THR A 870 31.50 10.09 -5.92
N ASN A 871 31.99 10.26 -4.69
CA ASN A 871 32.10 9.16 -3.73
C ASN A 871 30.72 8.73 -3.20
N ALA A 872 29.84 9.69 -2.89
CA ALA A 872 28.49 9.39 -2.39
C ALA A 872 27.62 8.61 -3.40
N TYR A 873 27.83 8.83 -4.70
CA TYR A 873 27.12 8.12 -5.77
C TYR A 873 27.92 6.96 -6.39
N GLY A 874 29.07 6.58 -5.81
CA GLY A 874 29.89 5.46 -6.30
C GLY A 874 30.44 5.67 -7.71
N LEU A 875 30.72 6.90 -8.13
CA LEU A 875 31.23 7.26 -9.45
C LEU A 875 32.77 7.32 -9.47
N ASP A 876 33.42 6.38 -8.81
CA ASP A 876 34.87 6.19 -8.79
C ASP A 876 35.22 4.78 -9.30
N GLN A 877 36.51 4.51 -9.55
CA GLN A 877 36.97 3.22 -10.05
C GLN A 877 36.83 2.09 -9.00
N THR A 878 36.67 2.44 -7.73
CA THR A 878 36.65 1.50 -6.60
C THR A 878 35.24 1.02 -6.25
N ASN A 879 34.23 1.87 -6.35
CA ASN A 879 32.85 1.63 -5.92
C ASN A 879 31.86 1.61 -7.11
N GLY A 880 32.34 1.83 -8.34
CA GLY A 880 31.54 1.83 -9.56
C GLY A 880 32.18 1.03 -10.69
N THR A 881 31.43 0.84 -11.78
CA THR A 881 31.90 0.17 -12.99
C THR A 881 32.33 1.21 -14.02
N VAL A 882 33.53 1.04 -14.57
CA VAL A 882 34.11 1.92 -15.59
C VAL A 882 34.27 1.16 -16.90
N ILE A 883 33.72 1.73 -17.97
CA ILE A 883 33.93 1.24 -19.34
C ILE A 883 34.85 2.21 -20.07
N SER A 884 36.01 1.72 -20.51
CA SER A 884 36.99 2.46 -21.31
C SER A 884 36.98 1.93 -22.74
N ILE A 885 36.76 2.80 -23.72
CA ILE A 885 36.66 2.44 -25.14
C ILE A 885 37.91 2.92 -25.87
N PHE A 886 38.55 2.02 -26.62
CA PHE A 886 39.77 2.29 -27.39
C PHE A 886 39.49 2.32 -28.90
N LYS A 887 40.17 3.25 -29.58
CA LYS A 887 40.12 3.47 -31.02
C LYS A 887 41.54 3.69 -31.54
N ASP A 888 41.95 2.92 -32.54
CA ASP A 888 43.30 2.94 -33.14
C ASP A 888 44.43 2.93 -32.09
N GLY A 889 44.29 2.13 -31.03
CA GLY A 889 45.25 2.02 -29.93
C GLY A 889 45.26 3.18 -28.93
N SER A 890 44.33 4.14 -29.04
CA SER A 890 44.19 5.28 -28.12
C SER A 890 42.84 5.26 -27.37
N GLU A 891 42.83 5.69 -26.11
CA GLU A 891 41.59 5.78 -25.33
C GLU A 891 40.72 6.93 -25.85
N ASN A 892 39.53 6.59 -26.36
CA ASN A 892 38.59 7.54 -26.95
C ASN A 892 37.64 8.12 -25.88
N GLN A 893 37.03 7.25 -25.07
CA GLN A 893 36.01 7.66 -24.11
C GLN A 893 35.99 6.75 -22.87
N ARG A 894 35.75 7.36 -21.71
CA ARG A 894 35.60 6.67 -20.43
C ARG A 894 34.27 6.99 -19.78
N LEU A 895 33.50 5.95 -19.48
CA LEU A 895 32.15 6.00 -18.96
C LEU A 895 32.13 5.49 -17.52
N TYR A 896 31.57 6.26 -16.59
CA TYR A 896 31.50 5.91 -15.18
C TYR A 896 30.05 5.62 -14.77
N PHE A 897 29.81 4.41 -14.29
CA PHE A 897 28.51 3.94 -13.80
C PHE A 897 28.58 3.70 -12.29
N GLY A 898 27.78 4.45 -11.54
CA GLY A 898 27.78 4.44 -10.08
C GLY A 898 26.65 3.62 -9.48
N SER A 899 26.20 4.01 -8.29
CA SER A 899 25.12 3.34 -7.57
C SER A 899 23.75 3.53 -8.22
N THR A 900 22.83 2.61 -7.92
CA THR A 900 21.47 2.60 -8.49
C THR A 900 20.49 3.28 -7.53
N ASP A 901 19.67 4.21 -8.04
CA ASP A 901 18.50 4.75 -7.37
C ASP A 901 17.30 3.84 -7.63
N PHE A 902 17.09 2.89 -6.70
CA PHE A 902 16.06 1.85 -6.79
C PHE A 902 14.63 2.39 -6.70
N SER A 903 14.43 3.63 -6.20
CA SER A 903 13.10 4.26 -6.20
C SER A 903 12.61 4.60 -7.61
N GLN A 904 13.55 4.75 -8.57
CA GLN A 904 13.26 5.13 -9.95
C GLN A 904 13.83 4.14 -10.98
N SER A 905 14.47 3.05 -10.54
CA SER A 905 15.16 2.06 -11.39
C SER A 905 16.18 2.69 -12.35
N ARG A 906 16.99 3.64 -11.85
CA ARG A 906 17.97 4.42 -12.65
C ARG A 906 19.33 4.42 -11.99
N ARG A 907 20.42 4.44 -12.75
CA ARG A 907 21.79 4.44 -12.24
C ARG A 907 22.46 5.81 -12.36
N TYR A 908 23.30 6.19 -11.41
CA TYR A 908 24.12 7.39 -11.55
C TYR A 908 25.18 7.20 -12.64
N PHE A 909 25.37 8.22 -13.46
CA PHE A 909 26.24 8.19 -14.63
C PHE A 909 26.99 9.51 -14.80
N THR A 910 28.27 9.43 -15.19
CA THR A 910 29.06 10.57 -15.63
C THR A 910 30.17 10.16 -16.61
N THR A 911 30.74 11.13 -17.31
CA THR A 911 31.92 10.93 -18.17
C THR A 911 33.04 11.89 -17.74
N LEU A 912 34.24 11.73 -18.30
CA LEU A 912 35.34 12.68 -18.08
C LEU A 912 34.98 14.11 -18.53
N GLU A 913 34.24 14.24 -19.64
CA GLU A 913 33.92 15.53 -20.26
C GLU A 913 32.73 16.27 -19.61
N LEU A 914 31.83 15.53 -18.93
CA LEU A 914 30.63 16.10 -18.33
C LEU A 914 30.91 16.67 -16.93
N ASN A 915 30.58 17.95 -16.72
CA ASN A 915 30.64 18.62 -15.40
C ASN A 915 29.42 18.32 -14.50
N SER A 916 28.55 17.39 -14.87
CA SER A 916 27.37 17.02 -14.10
C SER A 916 27.14 15.52 -14.02
N ILE A 917 26.43 15.14 -12.96
CA ILE A 917 26.02 13.76 -12.69
C ILE A 917 24.59 13.60 -13.19
N PHE A 918 24.36 12.52 -13.94
CA PHE A 918 23.08 12.21 -14.53
C PHE A 918 22.51 10.91 -13.95
N LEU A 919 21.19 10.78 -13.95
CA LEU A 919 20.49 9.53 -13.77
C LEU A 919 20.18 8.95 -15.15
N PHE A 920 20.70 7.76 -15.36
CA PHE A 920 20.67 6.98 -16.59
C PHE A 920 19.73 5.78 -16.40
N ASP A 921 19.12 5.30 -17.48
CA ASP A 921 18.16 4.19 -17.42
C ASP A 921 18.83 2.82 -17.22
N SER A 922 18.05 1.77 -17.01
CA SER A 922 18.54 0.41 -16.76
C SER A 922 19.07 -0.31 -18.00
N SER A 923 19.13 0.35 -19.17
CA SER A 923 19.50 -0.31 -20.43
C SER A 923 20.92 -0.89 -20.42
N PHE A 924 21.81 -0.32 -19.60
CA PHE A 924 23.19 -0.78 -19.50
C PHE A 924 23.45 -1.84 -18.42
N GLU A 925 22.49 -2.17 -17.55
CA GLU A 925 22.70 -3.12 -16.43
C GLU A 925 23.23 -4.48 -16.91
N ASN A 926 22.75 -4.94 -18.07
CA ASN A 926 23.18 -6.18 -18.69
C ASN A 926 24.63 -6.13 -19.23
N PHE A 927 25.30 -4.98 -19.24
CA PHE A 927 26.66 -4.82 -19.77
C PHE A 927 27.67 -4.31 -18.73
N LEU A 928 27.31 -4.29 -17.45
CA LEU A 928 28.20 -3.85 -16.37
C LEU A 928 28.86 -5.00 -15.58
N SER A 929 28.59 -6.26 -15.94
CA SER A 929 29.20 -7.41 -15.28
C SER A 929 30.70 -7.50 -15.59
N THR A 930 31.50 -7.71 -14.55
CA THR A 930 32.95 -7.97 -14.61
C THR A 930 33.27 -9.48 -14.69
N SER A 931 32.25 -10.35 -14.70
CA SER A 931 32.45 -11.80 -14.76
C SER A 931 32.73 -12.27 -16.18
N VAL A 932 33.82 -13.02 -16.36
CA VAL A 932 34.19 -13.68 -17.64
C VAL A 932 33.04 -14.55 -18.17
N GLN A 933 32.32 -15.26 -17.28
CA GLN A 933 31.24 -16.17 -17.64
C GLN A 933 30.06 -15.45 -18.30
N SER A 934 29.81 -14.18 -17.94
CA SER A 934 28.73 -13.40 -18.53
C SER A 934 29.01 -12.95 -19.97
N TRP A 935 30.29 -12.85 -20.35
CA TRP A 935 30.71 -12.32 -21.65
C TRP A 935 31.28 -13.39 -22.61
N CYS A 936 31.48 -14.62 -22.13
CA CYS A 936 31.96 -15.74 -22.93
C CYS A 936 30.91 -16.18 -23.96
N ASP A 937 31.35 -16.60 -25.15
CA ASP A 937 30.45 -17.19 -26.15
C ASP A 937 29.79 -18.47 -25.58
N PRO A 938 28.45 -18.56 -25.50
CA PRO A 938 27.76 -19.75 -25.05
C PRO A 938 28.00 -20.97 -25.97
N TYR A 939 28.55 -20.75 -27.17
CA TYR A 939 28.99 -21.77 -28.11
C TYR A 939 30.50 -21.67 -28.31
N ILE A 940 31.29 -22.58 -27.76
CA ILE A 940 32.77 -22.59 -27.90
C ILE A 940 33.22 -22.83 -29.37
N ILE A 941 32.29 -23.09 -30.30
CA ILE A 941 32.58 -23.36 -31.70
C ILE A 941 32.28 -22.12 -32.55
N SER A 942 33.33 -21.58 -33.18
CA SER A 942 33.30 -20.39 -34.05
C SER A 942 32.16 -20.44 -35.07
N GLN A 943 31.38 -19.37 -35.19
CA GLN A 943 30.29 -19.23 -36.17
C GLN A 943 30.71 -19.54 -37.62
N GLN A 944 31.98 -19.40 -37.99
CA GLN A 944 32.46 -19.78 -39.33
C GLN A 944 32.32 -21.27 -39.63
N LEU A 945 32.35 -22.15 -38.62
CA LEU A 945 32.10 -23.58 -38.78
C LEU A 945 30.62 -23.89 -39.00
N LYS A 946 29.71 -23.00 -38.58
CA LYS A 946 28.27 -23.18 -38.74
C LYS A 946 27.83 -23.08 -40.20
N ASP A 947 28.52 -22.28 -41.01
CA ASP A 947 28.16 -22.08 -42.42
C ASP A 947 28.80 -23.10 -43.37
N GLU A 948 29.99 -23.63 -43.06
CA GLU A 948 30.67 -24.63 -43.92
C GLU A 948 30.15 -26.08 -43.69
N VAL A 949 29.60 -26.40 -42.50
CA VAL A 949 29.10 -27.76 -42.17
C VAL A 949 27.80 -28.11 -42.90
N PHE A 950 26.97 -27.13 -43.27
CA PHE A 950 25.67 -27.37 -43.93
C PHE A 950 25.73 -27.49 -45.46
N GLN A 951 26.93 -27.55 -46.05
CA GLN A 951 27.10 -27.74 -47.49
C GLN A 951 28.01 -28.91 -47.88
N MET A 952 27.99 -30.05 -47.18
CA MET A 952 28.42 -31.32 -47.79
C MET A 952 27.56 -32.48 -47.31
N GLY A 953 27.19 -33.34 -48.27
CA GLY A 953 26.16 -34.37 -48.13
C GLY A 953 26.37 -35.36 -46.98
N GLU A 954 25.24 -35.94 -46.56
CA GLU A 954 25.07 -36.86 -45.43
C GLU A 954 26.23 -37.83 -45.19
N PRO A 955 26.53 -38.09 -43.90
CA PRO A 955 26.08 -39.37 -43.35
C PRO A 955 25.31 -39.26 -42.02
N GLN A 956 24.51 -40.29 -41.76
CA GLN A 956 23.57 -40.46 -40.64
C GLN A 956 24.21 -40.61 -39.25
N THR A 957 24.73 -39.52 -38.69
CA THR A 957 24.88 -39.40 -37.23
C THR A 957 24.51 -37.98 -36.84
N ASP A 958 23.54 -37.87 -35.94
CA ASP A 958 22.93 -36.62 -35.48
C ASP A 958 23.93 -35.83 -34.60
N TYR A 959 24.94 -35.25 -35.23
CA TYR A 959 26.01 -34.49 -34.57
C TYR A 959 25.49 -33.24 -33.84
N THR A 960 24.25 -32.85 -34.11
CA THR A 960 23.50 -31.79 -33.42
C THR A 960 23.47 -31.98 -31.90
N LYS A 961 23.43 -33.23 -31.42
CA LYS A 961 23.46 -33.57 -29.98
C LYS A 961 24.82 -33.33 -29.30
N LEU A 962 25.91 -33.33 -30.06
CA LEU A 962 27.25 -33.03 -29.54
C LEU A 962 27.42 -31.53 -29.24
N PHE A 963 26.68 -30.68 -29.94
CA PHE A 963 26.62 -29.23 -29.72
C PHE A 963 25.64 -28.82 -28.59
N GLU A 964 24.84 -29.76 -28.06
CA GLU A 964 23.91 -29.54 -26.94
C GLU A 964 24.58 -29.67 -25.56
N LEU A 965 25.86 -30.08 -25.50
CA LEU A 965 26.61 -30.20 -24.26
C LEU A 965 27.06 -28.82 -23.75
N ARG A 966 26.23 -28.21 -22.88
CA ARG A 966 26.56 -27.00 -22.12
C ARG A 966 27.03 -27.34 -20.70
N HIS A 967 27.84 -26.43 -20.14
CA HIS A 967 28.31 -26.36 -18.73
C HIS A 967 29.56 -27.18 -18.39
N GLY A 968 30.69 -26.84 -19.01
CA GLY A 968 32.02 -27.19 -18.47
C GLY A 968 32.66 -25.97 -17.82
N GLY A 969 32.93 -26.04 -16.51
CA GLY A 969 33.85 -25.10 -15.86
C GLY A 969 35.29 -25.33 -16.36
N ILE A 970 36.09 -24.26 -16.38
CA ILE A 970 37.52 -24.31 -16.71
C ILE A 970 38.24 -25.08 -15.59
N ALA A 971 39.06 -26.08 -15.95
CA ALA A 971 39.94 -26.74 -14.99
C ALA A 971 41.24 -25.93 -14.83
N GLU A 972 41.61 -25.57 -13.60
CA GLU A 972 42.84 -24.83 -13.29
C GLU A 972 44.12 -25.68 -13.26
N SER A 973 44.08 -26.99 -13.57
CA SER A 973 45.26 -27.85 -13.40
C SER A 973 45.74 -28.55 -14.68
N ASP A 974 47.06 -28.53 -14.87
CA ASP A 974 47.80 -29.21 -15.92
C ASP A 974 47.55 -30.73 -15.91
N LEU A 975 46.74 -31.19 -16.86
CA LEU A 975 46.39 -32.61 -17.08
C LEU A 975 47.43 -33.38 -17.92
N GLN A 976 48.67 -32.93 -18.00
CA GLN A 976 49.69 -33.49 -18.89
C GLN A 976 50.14 -34.93 -18.55
N THR A 977 49.68 -35.53 -17.44
CA THR A 977 50.19 -36.81 -16.91
C THR A 977 49.15 -37.91 -16.72
N LEU A 978 47.90 -37.74 -17.16
CA LEU A 978 46.84 -38.76 -16.98
C LEU A 978 46.58 -39.54 -18.29
N GLU A 979 46.63 -40.88 -18.24
CA GLU A 979 46.26 -41.72 -19.38
C GLU A 979 44.75 -41.59 -19.70
N PRO A 980 44.36 -41.43 -20.97
CA PRO A 980 42.95 -41.26 -21.33
C PRO A 980 42.19 -42.58 -21.25
N GLU A 981 41.02 -42.57 -20.59
CA GLU A 981 40.11 -43.73 -20.56
C GLU A 981 39.36 -43.93 -21.89
N LEU A 982 39.03 -42.82 -22.53
CA LEU A 982 38.34 -42.77 -23.82
C LEU A 982 39.06 -41.75 -24.71
N SER A 983 39.43 -42.17 -25.91
CA SER A 983 39.97 -41.27 -26.93
C SER A 983 39.29 -41.53 -28.26
N PHE A 984 38.92 -40.46 -28.96
CA PHE A 984 38.39 -40.57 -30.32
C PHE A 984 38.74 -39.35 -31.14
N THR A 985 38.78 -39.54 -32.46
CA THR A 985 39.15 -38.51 -33.42
C THR A 985 38.06 -38.41 -34.49
N ILE A 986 37.47 -37.22 -34.61
CA ILE A 986 36.51 -36.89 -35.64
C ILE A 986 37.29 -36.25 -36.79
N GLN A 987 37.28 -36.91 -37.95
CA GLN A 987 37.81 -36.33 -39.18
C GLN A 987 36.72 -35.52 -39.86
N MET A 988 36.96 -34.23 -40.03
CA MET A 988 36.08 -33.34 -40.77
C MET A 988 36.36 -33.46 -42.28
N GLY A 989 35.36 -33.16 -43.10
CA GLY A 989 35.44 -33.28 -44.57
C GLY A 989 36.55 -32.45 -45.23
N ASP A 990 37.14 -31.49 -44.51
CA ASP A 990 38.25 -30.63 -44.95
C ASP A 990 39.65 -31.12 -44.50
N LYS A 991 39.76 -32.36 -43.98
CA LYS A 991 40.96 -32.97 -43.38
C LYS A 991 41.43 -32.32 -42.06
N SER A 992 40.64 -31.44 -41.45
CA SER A 992 40.86 -31.04 -40.06
C SER A 992 40.42 -32.17 -39.11
N THR A 993 41.09 -32.28 -37.97
CA THR A 993 40.81 -33.34 -36.99
C THR A 993 40.51 -32.74 -35.63
N ILE A 994 39.40 -33.16 -35.04
CA ILE A 994 39.11 -32.92 -33.61
C ILE A 994 39.44 -34.22 -32.88
N SER A 995 40.44 -34.20 -31.99
CA SER A 995 40.65 -35.29 -31.04
C SER A 995 40.13 -34.90 -29.66
N LEU A 996 39.42 -35.84 -29.04
CA LEU A 996 38.84 -35.72 -27.71
C LEU A 996 39.44 -36.81 -26.83
N GLU A 997 40.12 -36.42 -25.76
CA GLU A 997 40.73 -37.30 -24.76
C GLU A 997 40.02 -37.08 -23.42
N ILE A 998 39.40 -38.13 -22.88
CA ILE A 998 38.66 -38.06 -21.61
C ILE A 998 39.46 -38.81 -20.54
N SER A 999 39.79 -38.12 -19.45
CA SER A 999 40.57 -38.66 -18.33
C SER A 999 39.84 -38.47 -17.01
N GLN A 1000 39.90 -39.47 -16.13
CA GLN A 1000 39.34 -39.38 -14.78
C GLN A 1000 40.27 -38.54 -13.88
N ILE A 1001 39.72 -37.56 -13.16
CA ILE A 1001 40.44 -36.79 -12.15
C ILE A 1001 40.30 -37.53 -10.81
N ILE A 1002 41.40 -38.09 -10.31
CA ILE A 1002 41.43 -38.69 -8.96
C ILE A 1002 41.75 -37.58 -7.95
N THR A 1003 40.74 -37.07 -7.25
CA THR A 1003 40.92 -36.16 -6.11
C THR A 1003 41.02 -36.96 -4.81
N ALA A 1004 41.82 -36.49 -3.84
CA ALA A 1004 42.12 -37.20 -2.58
C ALA A 1004 40.95 -37.25 -1.56
N SER A 1005 39.71 -37.03 -1.99
CA SER A 1005 38.51 -37.05 -1.16
C SER A 1005 37.41 -37.89 -1.81
N ASP A 1006 37.00 -38.94 -1.11
CA ASP A 1006 36.29 -40.12 -1.62
C ASP A 1006 34.78 -39.89 -1.91
N SER A 1007 34.38 -38.85 -2.67
CA SER A 1007 32.92 -38.58 -2.86
C SER A 1007 32.42 -37.99 -4.20
N ALA A 1008 33.23 -37.89 -5.26
CA ALA A 1008 32.72 -37.78 -6.64
C ALA A 1008 33.84 -37.96 -7.67
N SER A 1009 33.65 -38.83 -8.67
CA SER A 1009 34.54 -38.92 -9.83
C SER A 1009 34.26 -37.79 -10.82
N GLU A 1010 35.14 -36.79 -10.86
CA GLU A 1010 35.16 -35.75 -11.90
C GLU A 1010 35.94 -36.25 -13.14
N TYR A 1011 35.51 -35.87 -14.34
CA TYR A 1011 36.24 -36.17 -15.58
C TYR A 1011 36.68 -34.88 -16.27
N ALA A 1012 37.84 -34.92 -16.90
CA ALA A 1012 38.32 -33.87 -17.78
C ALA A 1012 38.28 -34.33 -19.24
N VAL A 1013 37.88 -33.43 -20.11
CA VAL A 1013 37.94 -33.60 -21.56
C VAL A 1013 38.97 -32.64 -22.11
N LYS A 1014 40.04 -33.19 -22.69
CA LYS A 1014 41.01 -32.44 -23.46
C LYS A 1014 40.60 -32.50 -24.92
N THR A 1015 40.28 -31.34 -25.49
CA THR A 1015 39.92 -31.20 -26.90
C THR A 1015 41.11 -30.62 -27.65
N THR A 1016 41.58 -31.35 -28.66
CA THR A 1016 42.63 -30.87 -29.56
C THR A 1016 42.04 -30.71 -30.96
N PHE A 1017 41.99 -29.49 -31.46
CA PHE A 1017 41.59 -29.20 -32.82
C PHE A 1017 42.83 -28.92 -33.66
N ASP A 1018 43.06 -29.76 -34.66
CA ASP A 1018 44.15 -29.59 -35.61
C ASP A 1018 43.60 -29.17 -36.98
N SER A 1019 43.87 -27.91 -37.34
CA SER A 1019 43.44 -27.33 -38.61
C SER A 1019 44.58 -27.33 -39.62
N GLN A 1020 44.47 -28.15 -40.66
CA GLN A 1020 45.42 -28.12 -41.79
C GLN A 1020 45.36 -26.80 -42.59
N ARG A 1021 44.27 -26.04 -42.45
CA ARG A 1021 44.04 -24.76 -43.16
C ARG A 1021 44.79 -23.58 -42.52
N ILE A 1022 45.04 -23.66 -41.20
CA ILE A 1022 45.63 -22.57 -40.40
C ILE A 1022 47.00 -22.97 -39.81
N SER A 1023 47.41 -24.25 -39.96
CA SER A 1023 48.69 -24.78 -39.45
C SER A 1023 48.92 -24.47 -37.97
N LYS A 1024 47.84 -24.50 -37.19
CA LYS A 1024 47.85 -24.30 -35.74
C LYS A 1024 46.95 -25.35 -35.10
N THR A 1025 47.45 -25.90 -34.01
CA THR A 1025 46.74 -26.84 -33.18
C THR A 1025 46.26 -26.08 -31.93
N PHE A 1026 44.97 -26.19 -31.64
CA PHE A 1026 44.36 -25.57 -30.48
C PHE A 1026 43.99 -26.66 -29.48
N THR A 1027 44.48 -26.54 -28.25
CA THR A 1027 44.20 -27.50 -27.19
C THR A 1027 43.56 -26.77 -26.02
N TYR A 1028 42.42 -27.26 -25.56
CA TYR A 1028 41.76 -26.75 -24.35
C TYR A 1028 41.18 -27.89 -23.53
N THR A 1029 41.02 -27.65 -22.24
CA THR A 1029 40.60 -28.66 -21.26
C THR A 1029 39.35 -28.19 -20.53
N THR A 1030 38.33 -29.05 -20.49
CA THR A 1030 37.01 -28.77 -19.90
C THR A 1030 36.63 -29.86 -18.90
N LYS A 1031 36.06 -29.49 -17.74
CA LYS A 1031 35.50 -30.47 -16.79
C LYS A 1031 34.11 -30.94 -17.22
N ILE A 1032 33.80 -32.22 -17.05
CA ILE A 1032 32.47 -32.81 -17.29
C ILE A 1032 32.05 -33.69 -16.09
N SER A 1033 30.74 -33.81 -15.87
CA SER A 1033 30.18 -34.64 -14.79
C SER A 1033 30.21 -36.14 -15.13
N GLN A 1034 30.09 -37.00 -14.11
CA GLN A 1034 29.93 -38.45 -14.28
C GLN A 1034 28.74 -38.81 -15.17
N TRP A 1035 27.63 -38.07 -15.07
CA TRP A 1035 26.45 -38.29 -15.90
C TRP A 1035 26.76 -38.04 -17.38
N THR A 1036 27.47 -36.94 -17.68
CA THR A 1036 27.89 -36.59 -19.04
C THR A 1036 28.85 -37.64 -19.62
N TYR A 1037 29.81 -38.12 -18.82
CA TYR A 1037 30.69 -39.23 -19.21
C TYR A 1037 29.90 -40.50 -19.54
N ASN A 1038 28.94 -40.89 -18.68
CA ASN A 1038 28.12 -42.08 -18.90
C ASN A 1038 27.28 -41.95 -20.17
N LYS A 1039 26.74 -40.76 -20.47
CA LYS A 1039 26.01 -40.50 -21.71
C LYS A 1039 26.89 -40.55 -22.96
N ILE A 1040 28.12 -40.02 -22.90
CA ILE A 1040 29.09 -40.15 -24.00
C ILE A 1040 29.40 -41.63 -24.25
N LYS A 1041 29.58 -42.41 -23.17
CA LYS A 1041 29.82 -43.85 -23.25
C LYS A 1041 28.63 -44.62 -23.83
N GLU A 1042 27.40 -44.20 -23.51
CA GLU A 1042 26.15 -44.78 -24.02
C GLU A 1042 25.87 -44.43 -25.48
N ILE A 1043 26.25 -43.24 -25.95
CA ILE A 1043 26.12 -42.83 -27.36
C ILE A 1043 27.15 -43.55 -28.26
N MET A 1044 28.27 -43.98 -27.68
CA MET A 1044 29.39 -44.60 -28.40
C MET A 1044 29.35 -46.15 -28.38
N LEU A 1045 28.57 -46.76 -27.49
CA LEU A 1045 28.25 -48.20 -27.47
C LEU A 1045 27.02 -48.47 -28.33
#